data_AF-A0A1K1MIJ6-F1
#
_entry.id   AF-A0A1K1MIJ6-F1
#
_cell.length_a   1.000
_cell.length_b   1.000
_cell.length_c   1.000
_cell.angle_alpha   90.00
_cell.angle_beta   90.00
_cell.angle_gamma   90.00
#
_symmetry.space_group_name_H-M   'P 1'
#
loop_
_entity.id
_entity.type
_entity.pdbx_description
1 polymer ?
#
loop_
_entity_poly.entity_id
_entity_poly.type
_entity_poly.pdbx_seq_one_letter_code
_entity_poly.pdbx_strand_id
1 'polypeptide(L)'
;MAYDESLLLRLVQEHIPPGAAVQMHEESGRPILIAADLDGDGVPEVAAAYRLGSDTYVIVLRYDGRDWKPAASWKGKGYEVSTMQAAPVLHKGRMTLIVGWQVGAIWSELALYDWTGAGWKDMAPPGITFSYMEAEDMPGAAGRDGLAELALWSHDTGQAYRVEVYRENEGKLVPAYDVYPYYFRRVIRYYERLVRQYPSADFYKNYLHDAIGKAGWNSGEGAETELDARGVDLFPATVKLIGGSRTGYVDASGRMAIPPQFEYAQPFQPNGLAVAGSDNRVGAIDAQGHYRIKPIFETIGDFAEGRAAAIDKEGFKVIDESGRVLTPKAYSYIGAFRSGRALASDSGSGHYGYLDTEGNVAIPLRYLEAGDFTAGGKAVVKLGEGQYALIDTNGRTLHTYHYASVGGLGEGLLVFQQEPGGRYGYIDEKGNVVIKPQFGMALPFSGGRAIVNTAADYTNKYGLIDRSGRFVIKPAYNDLLALGERRYALGTAIDPNRPYLGSTYAIADEQGRLLTAGGLQQVGEYRKGLLSVSDGSQTYFLDRYGKREARMPAVKGVGTLEVMGPLIQANVDQRIFYLSPSGEAVWKPDTVIALKPPFEVRELKYKPNKDYLVYYPQIEGMPNPAVQRQTNDKLKALSQVKPIESGQLDYSYTGDFEVSFFRDSLLVLELTGYHFPFGAAHGMPTRIYPHVDLSSGQFYTLSDLFKPGSDYVKVLSGIIGRQIKEDPQYSYVFPDSYKGIAPDQPFYVTEDALHIYFNPYDIAPYAAGFPTFRIPYSELMSIIAVDGAFWRSFHR
;
A
#
# COMPACT_ATOMS: atom_id res chain seq x y z
N MET A 1 18.58 -9.67 -43.29
CA MET A 1 19.71 -9.05 -44.00
C MET A 1 19.34 -7.60 -44.24
N ALA A 2 20.18 -6.64 -43.85
CA ALA A 2 19.93 -5.24 -44.20
C ALA A 2 20.27 -5.08 -45.70
N TYR A 3 19.28 -4.71 -46.50
CA TYR A 3 19.49 -4.39 -47.91
C TYR A 3 20.27 -3.07 -48.02
N ASP A 4 21.17 -2.96 -49.01
CA ASP A 4 21.90 -1.72 -49.27
C ASP A 4 20.92 -0.67 -49.82
N GLU A 5 20.60 0.32 -48.98
CA GLU A 5 19.69 1.42 -49.30
C GLU A 5 20.10 2.18 -50.56
N SER A 6 21.40 2.28 -50.86
CA SER A 6 21.89 2.95 -52.06
C SER A 6 21.61 2.16 -53.34
N LEU A 7 21.60 0.83 -53.26
CA LEU A 7 21.24 -0.05 -54.38
C LEU A 7 19.72 -0.05 -54.60
N LEU A 8 18.94 -0.11 -53.52
CA LEU A 8 17.47 -0.01 -53.62
C LEU A 8 17.04 1.34 -54.19
N LEU A 9 17.70 2.43 -53.80
CA LEU A 9 17.42 3.76 -54.33
C LEU A 9 17.70 3.85 -55.84
N ARG A 10 18.84 3.33 -56.31
CA ARG A 10 19.15 3.29 -57.75
C ARG A 10 18.14 2.46 -58.53
N LEU A 11 17.81 1.27 -58.01
CA LEU A 11 16.81 0.39 -58.60
C LEU A 11 15.47 1.12 -58.76
N VAL A 12 15.01 1.80 -57.72
CA VAL A 12 13.76 2.58 -57.78
C VAL A 12 13.86 3.72 -58.79
N GLN A 13 14.98 4.46 -58.82
CA GLN A 13 15.19 5.56 -59.76
C GLN A 13 15.12 5.13 -61.23
N GLU A 14 15.53 3.90 -61.55
CA GLU A 14 15.44 3.34 -62.91
C GLU A 14 14.00 3.02 -63.34
N HIS A 15 13.08 2.87 -62.37
CA HIS A 15 11.71 2.39 -62.60
C HIS A 15 10.62 3.44 -62.33
N ILE A 16 10.96 4.60 -61.77
CA ILE A 16 10.03 5.73 -61.65
C ILE A 16 9.99 6.55 -62.95
N PRO A 17 8.88 7.26 -63.25
CA PRO A 17 8.76 8.06 -64.47
C PRO A 17 9.84 9.16 -64.60
N PRO A 18 10.26 9.53 -65.82
CA PRO A 18 11.15 10.67 -66.02
C PRO A 18 10.61 11.95 -65.38
N GLY A 19 11.46 12.67 -64.63
CA GLY A 19 11.07 13.87 -63.88
C GLY A 19 10.46 13.59 -62.51
N ALA A 20 10.30 12.32 -62.11
CA ALA A 20 9.97 11.93 -60.76
C ALA A 20 11.20 11.92 -59.84
N ALA A 21 10.99 12.12 -58.54
CA ALA A 21 12.02 12.01 -57.52
C ALA A 21 11.53 11.17 -56.34
N VAL A 22 12.36 10.24 -55.87
CA VAL A 22 12.09 9.48 -54.64
C VAL A 22 11.94 10.43 -53.47
N GLN A 23 10.91 10.24 -52.67
CA GLN A 23 10.65 11.06 -51.52
C GLN A 23 11.66 10.77 -50.41
N MET A 24 12.12 11.81 -49.73
CA MET A 24 13.02 11.71 -48.58
C MET A 24 12.24 12.00 -47.30
N HIS A 25 12.56 11.32 -46.21
CA HIS A 25 12.02 11.60 -44.88
C HIS A 25 12.62 12.92 -44.37
N GLU A 26 11.79 13.88 -43.97
CA GLU A 26 12.25 15.24 -43.64
C GLU A 26 13.31 15.28 -42.53
N GLU A 27 13.12 14.49 -41.46
CA GLU A 27 14.05 14.51 -40.32
C GLU A 27 15.38 13.77 -40.57
N SER A 28 15.35 12.67 -41.33
CA SER A 28 16.53 11.80 -41.49
C SER A 28 17.27 12.02 -42.80
N GLY A 29 16.63 12.68 -43.78
CA GLY A 29 17.14 12.84 -45.14
C GLY A 29 17.26 11.54 -45.93
N ARG A 30 16.76 10.42 -45.41
CA ARG A 30 16.82 9.10 -46.04
C ARG A 30 15.65 8.89 -47.01
N PRO A 31 15.82 8.11 -48.09
CA PRO A 31 14.73 7.80 -49.00
C PRO A 31 13.64 6.99 -48.29
N ILE A 32 12.37 7.32 -48.58
CA ILE A 32 11.21 6.57 -48.12
C ILE A 32 11.07 5.36 -49.05
N LEU A 33 11.78 4.28 -48.69
CA LEU A 33 11.75 2.98 -49.36
C LEU A 33 11.85 1.82 -48.35
N ILE A 34 11.30 0.66 -48.70
CA ILE A 34 11.36 -0.56 -47.89
C ILE A 34 11.47 -1.77 -48.81
N ALA A 35 12.21 -2.79 -48.36
CA ALA A 35 12.25 -4.10 -48.99
C ALA A 35 11.65 -5.15 -48.04
N ALA A 36 10.56 -5.80 -48.44
CA ALA A 36 9.85 -6.79 -47.63
C ALA A 36 9.16 -7.84 -48.52
N ASP A 37 8.98 -9.05 -48.00
CA ASP A 37 8.23 -10.12 -48.67
C ASP A 37 6.72 -9.82 -48.56
N LEU A 38 6.24 -9.01 -49.49
CA LEU A 38 4.90 -8.44 -49.49
C LEU A 38 3.88 -9.38 -50.15
N ASP A 39 4.33 -10.27 -51.05
CA ASP A 39 3.46 -11.25 -51.71
C ASP A 39 3.52 -12.66 -51.10
N GLY A 40 4.53 -12.94 -50.27
CA GLY A 40 4.70 -14.19 -49.52
C GLY A 40 5.44 -15.29 -50.30
N ASP A 41 6.10 -14.96 -51.41
CA ASP A 41 6.88 -15.91 -52.22
C ASP A 41 8.32 -16.13 -51.71
N GLY A 42 8.73 -15.38 -50.68
CA GLY A 42 10.05 -15.46 -50.07
C GLY A 42 11.10 -14.56 -50.71
N VAL A 43 10.75 -13.82 -51.77
CA VAL A 43 11.60 -12.82 -52.44
C VAL A 43 11.08 -11.42 -52.13
N PRO A 44 11.84 -10.59 -51.40
CA PRO A 44 11.31 -9.27 -51.03
C PRO A 44 11.06 -8.32 -52.20
N GLU A 45 9.85 -7.78 -52.27
CA GLU A 45 9.52 -6.62 -53.10
C GLU A 45 10.15 -5.34 -52.57
N VAL A 46 10.38 -4.38 -53.47
CA VAL A 46 10.88 -3.04 -53.13
C VAL A 46 9.77 -2.02 -53.31
N ALA A 47 9.30 -1.44 -52.21
CA ALA A 47 8.31 -0.37 -52.22
C ALA A 47 8.99 0.99 -51.97
N ALA A 48 8.59 2.03 -52.71
CA ALA A 48 9.15 3.37 -52.55
C ALA A 48 8.12 4.47 -52.80
N ALA A 49 8.19 5.54 -52.01
CA ALA A 49 7.42 6.75 -52.24
C ALA A 49 8.18 7.68 -53.20
N TYR A 50 7.49 8.27 -54.18
CA TYR A 50 8.07 9.24 -55.11
C TYR A 50 7.09 10.36 -55.43
N ARG A 51 7.62 11.52 -55.83
CA ARG A 51 6.86 12.67 -56.30
C ARG A 51 7.01 12.81 -57.81
N LEU A 52 5.91 13.10 -58.50
CA LEU A 52 5.89 13.49 -59.91
C LEU A 52 5.03 14.76 -60.03
N GLY A 53 5.68 15.90 -60.25
CA GLY A 53 5.00 17.20 -60.13
C GLY A 53 4.55 17.48 -58.70
N SER A 54 3.26 17.80 -58.51
CA SER A 54 2.64 18.01 -57.19
C SER A 54 2.05 16.72 -56.58
N ASP A 55 2.07 15.62 -57.32
CA ASP A 55 1.42 14.38 -56.92
C ASP A 55 2.43 13.43 -56.27
N THR A 56 2.00 12.77 -55.20
CA THR A 56 2.79 11.76 -54.48
C THR A 56 2.26 10.37 -54.78
N TYR A 57 3.18 9.44 -54.99
CA TYR A 57 2.92 8.07 -55.37
C TYR A 57 3.72 7.10 -54.51
N VAL A 58 3.24 5.87 -54.40
CA VAL A 58 4.01 4.71 -53.93
C VAL A 58 4.07 3.71 -55.08
N ILE A 59 5.27 3.22 -55.40
CA ILE A 59 5.52 2.13 -56.35
C ILE A 59 5.95 0.88 -55.60
N VAL A 60 5.56 -0.29 -56.09
CA VAL A 60 6.09 -1.59 -55.66
C VAL A 60 6.75 -2.25 -56.86
N LEU A 61 8.01 -2.63 -56.71
CA LEU A 61 8.78 -3.38 -57.68
C LEU A 61 8.87 -4.84 -57.24
N ARG A 62 8.67 -5.75 -58.19
CA ARG A 62 8.77 -7.19 -57.99
C ARG A 62 9.80 -7.80 -58.94
N TYR A 63 10.55 -8.78 -58.46
CA TYR A 63 11.50 -9.53 -59.29
C TYR A 63 10.82 -10.76 -59.90
N ASP A 64 10.82 -10.87 -61.22
CA ASP A 64 10.13 -11.97 -61.93
C ASP A 64 11.03 -13.20 -62.21
N GLY A 65 12.22 -13.23 -61.60
CA GLY A 65 13.24 -14.25 -61.84
C GLY A 65 14.29 -13.84 -62.88
N ARG A 66 14.07 -12.76 -63.65
CA ARG A 66 15.05 -12.22 -64.60
C ARG A 66 15.33 -10.73 -64.40
N ASP A 67 14.30 -9.94 -64.13
CA ASP A 67 14.41 -8.49 -63.98
C ASP A 67 13.41 -7.94 -62.95
N TRP A 68 13.65 -6.72 -62.49
CA TRP A 68 12.71 -5.98 -61.64
C TRP A 68 11.67 -5.28 -62.49
N LYS A 69 10.39 -5.32 -62.08
CA LYS A 69 9.29 -4.67 -62.79
C LYS A 69 8.31 -3.99 -61.83
N PRO A 70 7.68 -2.86 -62.25
CA PRO A 70 6.56 -2.29 -61.51
C PRO A 70 5.42 -3.30 -61.39
N ALA A 71 5.09 -3.68 -60.17
CA ALA A 71 3.99 -4.58 -59.83
C ALA A 71 2.74 -3.83 -59.37
N ALA A 72 2.91 -2.66 -58.75
CA ALA A 72 1.83 -1.74 -58.42
C ALA A 72 2.32 -0.30 -58.37
N SER A 73 1.42 0.65 -58.60
CA SER A 73 1.63 2.05 -58.24
C SER A 73 0.32 2.70 -57.83
N TRP A 74 0.34 3.41 -56.71
CA TRP A 74 -0.81 4.12 -56.17
C TRP A 74 -0.52 5.60 -56.07
N LYS A 75 -1.47 6.41 -56.52
CA LYS A 75 -1.49 7.85 -56.27
C LYS A 75 -2.12 8.12 -54.91
N GLY A 76 -1.41 8.82 -54.04
CA GLY A 76 -1.91 9.25 -52.74
C GLY A 76 -2.92 10.39 -52.85
N LYS A 77 -3.79 10.51 -51.84
CA LYS A 77 -4.69 11.68 -51.69
C LYS A 77 -3.99 12.88 -51.03
N GLY A 78 -2.80 12.66 -50.47
CA GLY A 78 -2.00 13.64 -49.73
C GLY A 78 -0.84 14.23 -50.53
N TYR A 79 -0.13 15.18 -49.91
CA TYR A 79 1.06 15.80 -50.52
C TYR A 79 2.37 15.05 -50.19
N GLU A 80 2.34 14.08 -49.25
CA GLU A 80 3.48 13.24 -48.91
C GLU A 80 3.12 11.89 -48.28
N VAL A 81 4.12 11.00 -48.16
CA VAL A 81 4.05 9.79 -47.33
C VAL A 81 4.73 10.07 -45.99
N SER A 82 3.96 10.08 -44.90
CA SER A 82 4.48 10.38 -43.54
C SER A 82 5.05 9.14 -42.84
N THR A 83 4.63 7.94 -43.26
CA THR A 83 5.12 6.67 -42.73
C THR A 83 5.02 5.61 -43.81
N MET A 84 6.02 4.74 -43.88
CA MET A 84 5.99 3.54 -44.69
C MET A 84 6.68 2.40 -43.94
N GLN A 85 5.93 1.35 -43.64
CA GLN A 85 6.36 0.20 -42.84
C GLN A 85 5.85 -1.09 -43.47
N ALA A 86 6.47 -2.21 -43.15
CA ALA A 86 6.00 -3.55 -43.53
C ALA A 86 5.91 -4.41 -42.29
N ALA A 87 4.73 -4.98 -42.03
CA ALA A 87 4.46 -5.82 -40.87
C ALA A 87 3.40 -6.87 -41.21
N PRO A 88 3.38 -8.05 -40.53
CA PRO A 88 2.40 -9.09 -40.79
C PRO A 88 1.05 -8.74 -40.15
N VAL A 89 0.31 -7.78 -40.72
CA VAL A 89 -0.95 -7.28 -40.14
C VAL A 89 -2.12 -8.20 -40.49
N LEU A 90 -2.21 -8.60 -41.76
CA LEU A 90 -3.36 -9.36 -42.28
C LEU A 90 -3.12 -10.88 -42.32
N HIS A 91 -1.86 -11.31 -42.42
CA HIS A 91 -1.50 -12.72 -42.60
C HIS A 91 -0.18 -13.08 -41.92
N LYS A 92 -0.11 -14.28 -41.34
CA LYS A 92 1.13 -14.80 -40.75
C LYS A 92 2.11 -15.18 -41.85
N GLY A 93 3.34 -14.67 -41.77
CA GLY A 93 4.41 -14.98 -42.71
C GLY A 93 4.36 -14.22 -44.04
N ARG A 94 3.42 -13.29 -44.23
CA ARG A 94 3.38 -12.35 -45.35
C ARG A 94 3.26 -10.92 -44.82
N MET A 95 4.07 -10.01 -45.35
CA MET A 95 4.07 -8.62 -44.89
C MET A 95 3.00 -7.81 -45.62
N THR A 96 2.27 -6.99 -44.86
CA THR A 96 1.38 -5.96 -45.42
C THR A 96 2.15 -4.65 -45.49
N LEU A 97 2.06 -3.94 -46.62
CA LEU A 97 2.67 -2.62 -46.78
C LEU A 97 1.76 -1.56 -46.17
N ILE A 98 2.22 -0.93 -45.10
CA ILE A 98 1.51 0.12 -44.36
C ILE A 98 2.00 1.47 -44.87
N VAL A 99 1.08 2.31 -45.34
CA VAL A 99 1.38 3.66 -45.84
C VAL A 99 0.50 4.68 -45.14
N GLY A 100 1.10 5.77 -44.65
CA GLY A 100 0.38 6.95 -44.18
C GLY A 100 0.43 8.05 -45.22
N TRP A 101 -0.69 8.30 -45.88
CA TRP A 101 -0.82 9.41 -46.84
C TRP A 101 -1.11 10.70 -46.09
N GLN A 102 -0.17 11.64 -46.08
CA GLN A 102 -0.29 12.87 -45.30
C GLN A 102 -1.30 13.83 -45.94
N VAL A 103 -2.43 14.01 -45.27
CA VAL A 103 -3.58 14.80 -45.71
C VAL A 103 -3.71 16.15 -45.00
N GLY A 104 -2.80 16.44 -44.06
CA GLY A 104 -2.70 17.73 -43.37
C GLY A 104 -1.39 17.86 -42.60
N ALA A 105 -1.24 18.96 -41.85
CA ALA A 105 0.02 19.28 -41.15
C ALA A 105 0.47 18.19 -40.15
N ILE A 106 -0.48 17.47 -39.55
CA ILE A 106 -0.23 16.47 -38.50
C ILE A 106 -1.06 15.20 -38.68
N TRP A 107 -1.70 15.02 -39.84
CA TRP A 107 -2.67 13.96 -40.08
C TRP A 107 -2.36 13.18 -41.35
N SER A 108 -2.42 11.86 -41.24
CA SER A 108 -2.25 10.93 -42.35
C SER A 108 -3.40 9.95 -42.43
N GLU A 109 -3.87 9.68 -43.64
CA GLU A 109 -4.85 8.63 -43.95
C GLU A 109 -4.11 7.29 -44.09
N LEU A 110 -4.58 6.27 -43.38
CA LEU A 110 -4.00 4.93 -43.39
C LEU A 110 -4.36 4.19 -44.68
N ALA A 111 -3.36 3.58 -45.32
CA ALA A 111 -3.51 2.59 -46.37
C ALA A 111 -2.77 1.30 -46.00
N LEU A 112 -3.37 0.15 -46.32
CA LEU A 112 -2.82 -1.18 -46.07
C LEU A 112 -2.81 -1.97 -47.37
N TYR A 113 -1.70 -1.92 -48.11
CA TYR A 113 -1.59 -2.62 -49.39
C TYR A 113 -1.17 -4.07 -49.17
N ASP A 114 -1.99 -5.00 -49.68
CA ASP A 114 -1.78 -6.44 -49.54
C ASP A 114 -2.02 -7.19 -50.86
N TRP A 115 -1.32 -8.32 -51.05
CA TRP A 115 -1.42 -9.14 -52.25
C TRP A 115 -2.55 -10.19 -52.14
N THR A 116 -3.56 -10.09 -53.01
CA THR A 116 -4.75 -10.98 -52.97
C THR A 116 -4.65 -12.21 -53.88
N GLY A 117 -3.50 -12.46 -54.51
CA GLY A 117 -3.34 -13.48 -55.56
C GLY A 117 -3.85 -13.05 -56.94
N ALA A 118 -4.86 -12.18 -57.00
CA ALA A 118 -5.36 -11.56 -58.24
C ALA A 118 -4.73 -10.18 -58.53
N GLY A 119 -3.99 -9.63 -57.57
CA GLY A 119 -3.42 -8.29 -57.63
C GLY A 119 -3.31 -7.65 -56.25
N TRP A 120 -2.69 -6.47 -56.20
CA TRP A 120 -2.57 -5.70 -54.97
C TRP A 120 -3.84 -4.90 -54.67
N LYS A 121 -4.22 -4.83 -53.39
CA LYS A 121 -5.41 -4.10 -52.95
C LYS A 121 -5.15 -3.33 -51.67
N ASP A 122 -5.73 -2.15 -51.55
CA ASP A 122 -5.81 -1.43 -50.27
C ASP A 122 -6.92 -2.05 -49.41
N MET A 123 -6.51 -2.51 -48.23
CA MET A 123 -7.33 -3.20 -47.25
C MET A 123 -7.65 -2.31 -46.04
N ALA A 124 -7.15 -1.06 -46.02
CA ALA A 124 -7.49 -0.12 -44.96
C ALA A 124 -8.98 0.28 -45.06
N PRO A 125 -9.70 0.36 -43.92
CA PRO A 125 -11.01 1.00 -43.89
C PRO A 125 -10.91 2.47 -44.30
N PRO A 126 -11.88 3.00 -45.07
CA PRO A 126 -11.85 4.39 -45.51
C PRO A 126 -11.96 5.34 -44.31
N GLY A 127 -11.13 6.39 -44.31
CA GLY A 127 -11.23 7.50 -43.36
C GLY A 127 -10.54 7.28 -42.00
N ILE A 128 -9.74 6.23 -41.83
CA ILE A 128 -8.88 6.11 -40.64
C ILE A 128 -7.71 7.08 -40.77
N THR A 129 -7.63 8.03 -39.84
CA THR A 129 -6.54 9.01 -39.77
C THR A 129 -5.74 8.88 -38.48
N PHE A 130 -4.45 9.19 -38.54
CA PHE A 130 -3.57 9.23 -37.38
C PHE A 130 -2.50 10.32 -37.53
N SER A 131 -1.87 10.69 -36.43
CA SER A 131 -0.71 11.58 -36.38
C SER A 131 0.60 10.82 -36.20
N TYR A 132 0.55 9.72 -35.45
CA TYR A 132 1.65 8.79 -35.27
C TYR A 132 1.09 7.36 -35.19
N MET A 133 1.88 6.37 -35.59
CA MET A 133 1.45 4.97 -35.52
C MET A 133 2.60 4.01 -35.21
N GLU A 134 2.26 2.90 -34.57
CA GLU A 134 3.17 1.77 -34.33
C GLU A 134 2.48 0.47 -34.77
N ALA A 135 3.25 -0.42 -35.40
CA ALA A 135 2.83 -1.79 -35.71
C ALA A 135 3.67 -2.78 -34.90
N GLU A 136 3.05 -3.62 -34.08
CA GLU A 136 3.74 -4.58 -33.21
C GLU A 136 2.87 -5.83 -33.00
N ASP A 137 3.46 -7.02 -32.92
CA ASP A 137 2.79 -8.24 -32.44
C ASP A 137 2.64 -8.16 -30.91
N MET A 138 1.48 -7.66 -30.48
CA MET A 138 1.17 -7.37 -29.09
C MET A 138 0.63 -8.63 -28.41
N PRO A 139 1.15 -9.00 -27.23
CA PRO A 139 0.67 -10.19 -26.52
C PRO A 139 -0.75 -9.99 -25.99
N GLY A 140 -1.71 -10.74 -26.57
CA GLY A 140 -3.07 -10.86 -26.04
C GLY A 140 -3.19 -11.91 -24.93
N ALA A 141 -4.42 -12.28 -24.56
CA ALA A 141 -4.67 -13.26 -23.49
C ALA A 141 -4.08 -14.66 -23.77
N ALA A 142 -3.89 -15.01 -25.05
CA ALA A 142 -3.28 -16.26 -25.49
C ALA A 142 -1.77 -16.13 -25.78
N GLY A 143 -1.16 -14.97 -25.50
CA GLY A 143 0.21 -14.63 -25.90
C GLY A 143 0.26 -13.94 -27.27
N ARG A 144 1.46 -13.87 -27.85
CA ARG A 144 1.69 -13.37 -29.21
C ARG A 144 1.23 -14.39 -30.23
N ASP A 145 0.55 -13.93 -31.26
CA ASP A 145 0.04 -14.80 -32.32
C ASP A 145 0.81 -14.67 -33.63
N GLY A 146 1.74 -13.73 -33.75
CA GLY A 146 2.54 -13.50 -34.96
C GLY A 146 1.88 -12.58 -35.98
N LEU A 147 0.74 -11.96 -35.63
CA LEU A 147 0.16 -10.84 -36.38
C LEU A 147 0.42 -9.53 -35.65
N ALA A 148 0.65 -8.45 -36.40
CA ALA A 148 0.88 -7.13 -35.83
C ALA A 148 -0.43 -6.37 -35.63
N GLU A 149 -0.64 -5.84 -34.43
CA GLU A 149 -1.63 -4.81 -34.15
C GLU A 149 -1.12 -3.41 -34.52
N LEU A 150 -2.07 -2.55 -34.92
CA LEU A 150 -1.82 -1.16 -35.27
C LEU A 150 -2.29 -0.25 -34.14
N ALA A 151 -1.35 0.37 -33.43
CA ALA A 151 -1.65 1.45 -32.50
C ALA A 151 -1.61 2.79 -33.21
N LEU A 152 -2.74 3.48 -33.23
CA LEU A 152 -2.92 4.76 -33.92
C LEU A 152 -3.05 5.88 -32.89
N TRP A 153 -2.15 6.85 -32.95
CA TRP A 153 -2.14 8.05 -32.12
C TRP A 153 -2.71 9.21 -32.92
N SER A 154 -3.91 9.65 -32.58
CA SER A 154 -4.59 10.77 -33.22
C SER A 154 -4.45 12.03 -32.37
N HIS A 155 -3.79 13.07 -32.86
CA HIS A 155 -3.62 14.32 -32.12
C HIS A 155 -4.97 14.93 -31.72
N ASP A 156 -5.07 15.49 -30.52
CA ASP A 156 -6.33 16.08 -30.03
C ASP A 156 -6.10 17.55 -29.63
N THR A 157 -5.30 17.78 -28.58
CA THR A 157 -5.01 19.12 -28.08
C THR A 157 -3.65 19.18 -27.40
N GLY A 158 -2.91 20.28 -27.57
CA GLY A 158 -1.57 20.41 -27.01
C GLY A 158 -0.65 19.27 -27.46
N GLN A 159 -0.15 18.48 -26.50
CA GLN A 159 0.61 17.23 -26.73
C GLN A 159 -0.24 15.97 -26.46
N ALA A 160 -1.57 16.09 -26.38
CA ALA A 160 -2.46 14.96 -26.15
C ALA A 160 -2.88 14.31 -27.46
N TYR A 161 -2.99 12.99 -27.40
CA TYR A 161 -3.40 12.08 -28.47
C TYR A 161 -4.49 11.12 -27.97
N ARG A 162 -5.54 10.96 -28.76
CA ARG A 162 -6.43 9.80 -28.62
C ARG A 162 -5.74 8.59 -29.22
N VAL A 163 -5.52 7.56 -28.40
CA VAL A 163 -4.83 6.33 -28.81
C VAL A 163 -5.83 5.19 -28.87
N GLU A 164 -5.83 4.49 -30.01
CA GLU A 164 -6.66 3.31 -30.26
C GLU A 164 -5.80 2.21 -30.90
N VAL A 165 -6.01 0.96 -30.53
CA VAL A 165 -5.30 -0.20 -31.10
C VAL A 165 -6.26 -1.06 -31.90
N TYR A 166 -5.87 -1.41 -33.12
CA TYR A 166 -6.66 -2.19 -34.07
C TYR A 166 -5.94 -3.49 -34.45
N ARG A 167 -6.72 -4.52 -34.76
CA ARG A 167 -6.24 -5.75 -35.38
C ARG A 167 -7.09 -6.15 -36.57
N GLU A 168 -6.55 -6.98 -37.43
CA GLU A 168 -7.33 -7.67 -38.46
C GLU A 168 -8.28 -8.69 -37.81
N ASN A 169 -9.52 -8.72 -38.31
CA ASN A 169 -10.47 -9.79 -38.06
C ASN A 169 -11.46 -9.88 -39.24
N GLU A 170 -11.56 -11.04 -39.88
CA GLU A 170 -12.49 -11.33 -41.00
C GLU A 170 -12.46 -10.28 -42.13
N GLY A 171 -11.28 -9.81 -42.49
CA GLY A 171 -11.03 -8.84 -43.56
C GLY A 171 -11.32 -7.39 -43.18
N LYS A 172 -11.42 -7.07 -41.89
CA LYS A 172 -11.63 -5.71 -41.37
C LYS A 172 -10.67 -5.40 -40.23
N LEU A 173 -10.30 -4.12 -40.08
CA LEU A 173 -9.69 -3.65 -38.84
C LEU A 173 -10.77 -3.44 -37.78
N VAL A 174 -10.60 -4.09 -36.63
CA VAL A 174 -11.47 -3.95 -35.45
C VAL A 174 -10.64 -3.54 -34.24
N PRO A 175 -11.22 -2.82 -33.27
CA PRO A 175 -10.51 -2.50 -32.03
C PRO A 175 -10.03 -3.76 -31.29
N ALA A 176 -8.78 -3.76 -30.85
CA ALA A 176 -8.10 -4.88 -30.18
C ALA A 176 -8.03 -4.65 -28.66
N TYR A 177 -9.18 -4.62 -27.98
CA TYR A 177 -9.25 -4.28 -26.55
C TYR A 177 -8.46 -5.22 -25.63
N ASP A 178 -8.27 -6.47 -26.02
CA ASP A 178 -7.56 -7.50 -25.25
C ASP A 178 -6.05 -7.24 -25.11
N VAL A 179 -5.44 -6.46 -26.02
CA VAL A 179 -4.02 -6.07 -25.95
C VAL A 179 -3.80 -4.73 -25.27
N TYR A 180 -4.86 -4.02 -24.89
CA TYR A 180 -4.74 -2.72 -24.23
C TYR A 180 -3.92 -2.79 -22.92
N PRO A 181 -4.07 -3.81 -22.05
CA PRO A 181 -3.25 -3.95 -20.85
C PRO A 181 -1.73 -4.01 -21.09
N TYR A 182 -1.32 -4.42 -22.30
CA TYR A 182 0.07 -4.38 -22.73
C TYR A 182 0.44 -3.00 -23.26
N TYR A 183 -0.26 -2.53 -24.29
CA TYR A 183 0.13 -1.35 -25.04
C TYR A 183 -0.04 -0.05 -24.24
N PHE A 184 -1.11 0.07 -23.45
CA PHE A 184 -1.40 1.28 -22.69
C PHE A 184 -0.41 1.54 -21.55
N ARG A 185 0.47 0.59 -21.18
CA ARG A 185 1.62 0.89 -20.30
C ARG A 185 2.61 1.87 -20.94
N ARG A 186 2.68 1.91 -22.28
CA ARG A 186 3.49 2.89 -23.02
C ARG A 186 2.78 4.24 -23.04
N VAL A 187 1.47 4.24 -23.26
CA VAL A 187 0.61 5.44 -23.27
C VAL A 187 0.56 6.11 -21.89
N ILE A 188 0.44 5.32 -20.82
CA ILE A 188 0.52 5.81 -19.43
C ILE A 188 1.83 6.55 -19.21
N ARG A 189 2.98 5.94 -19.52
CA ARG A 189 4.30 6.58 -19.38
C ARG A 189 4.43 7.87 -20.19
N TYR A 190 3.77 7.95 -21.35
CA TYR A 190 3.72 9.18 -22.13
C TYR A 190 2.98 10.29 -21.37
N TYR A 191 1.79 10.02 -20.86
CA TYR A 191 0.98 11.01 -20.14
C TYR A 191 1.49 11.32 -18.74
N GLU A 192 2.11 10.37 -18.04
CA GLU A 192 2.82 10.62 -16.78
C GLU A 192 3.89 11.70 -16.96
N ARG A 193 4.66 11.66 -18.05
CA ARG A 193 5.65 12.70 -18.36
C ARG A 193 4.99 14.05 -18.63
N LEU A 194 3.89 14.09 -19.37
CA LEU A 194 3.19 15.34 -19.68
C LEU A 194 2.54 15.97 -18.45
N VAL A 195 1.93 15.18 -17.57
CA VAL A 195 1.37 15.66 -16.29
C VAL A 195 2.48 16.23 -15.40
N ARG A 196 3.65 15.57 -15.33
CA ARG A 196 4.81 16.09 -14.60
C ARG A 196 5.38 17.38 -15.20
N GLN A 197 5.42 17.47 -16.53
CA GLN A 197 5.97 18.64 -17.23
C GLN A 197 5.02 19.84 -17.21
N TYR A 198 3.70 19.60 -17.22
CA TYR A 198 2.66 20.62 -17.28
C TYR A 198 1.58 20.39 -16.20
N PRO A 199 1.90 20.55 -14.91
CA PRO A 199 1.01 20.18 -13.80
C PRO A 199 -0.28 21.02 -13.72
N SER A 200 -0.30 22.23 -14.32
CA SER A 200 -1.47 23.10 -14.41
C SER A 200 -2.39 22.80 -15.61
N ALA A 201 -1.98 21.90 -16.50
CA ALA A 201 -2.77 21.49 -17.66
C ALA A 201 -3.61 20.25 -17.31
N ASP A 202 -4.71 20.47 -16.60
CA ASP A 202 -5.56 19.40 -16.04
C ASP A 202 -6.08 18.41 -17.09
N PHE A 203 -6.21 18.82 -18.35
CA PHE A 203 -6.65 17.93 -19.41
C PHE A 203 -5.72 16.73 -19.63
N TYR A 204 -4.40 16.83 -19.39
CA TYR A 204 -3.50 15.68 -19.48
C TYR A 204 -3.81 14.60 -18.44
N LYS A 205 -4.37 14.97 -17.29
CA LYS A 205 -4.81 14.02 -16.26
C LYS A 205 -5.96 13.17 -16.77
N ASN A 206 -6.86 13.74 -17.60
CA ASN A 206 -7.96 12.99 -18.20
C ASN A 206 -7.46 11.91 -19.18
N TYR A 207 -6.47 12.23 -20.02
CA TYR A 207 -5.88 11.24 -20.93
C TYR A 207 -5.05 10.19 -20.19
N LEU A 208 -4.37 10.58 -19.10
CA LEU A 208 -3.70 9.63 -18.21
C LEU A 208 -4.72 8.65 -17.59
N HIS A 209 -5.84 9.17 -17.11
CA HIS A 209 -6.90 8.36 -16.52
C HIS A 209 -7.55 7.41 -17.54
N ASP A 210 -7.84 7.87 -18.77
CA ASP A 210 -8.29 7.01 -19.87
C ASP A 210 -7.26 5.90 -20.14
N ALA A 211 -5.97 6.25 -20.17
CA ALA A 211 -4.90 5.28 -20.41
C ALA A 211 -4.77 4.23 -19.30
N ILE A 212 -4.91 4.62 -18.03
CA ILE A 212 -4.93 3.72 -16.87
C ILE A 212 -6.13 2.78 -16.94
N GLY A 213 -7.32 3.31 -17.24
CA GLY A 213 -8.54 2.52 -17.40
C GLY A 213 -8.41 1.49 -18.52
N LYS A 214 -7.88 1.90 -19.68
CA LYS A 214 -7.61 1.00 -20.81
C LYS A 214 -6.54 -0.05 -20.50
N ALA A 215 -5.57 0.24 -19.64
CA ALA A 215 -4.59 -0.75 -19.21
C ALA A 215 -5.16 -1.83 -18.26
N GLY A 216 -6.41 -1.70 -17.81
CA GLY A 216 -7.03 -2.65 -16.88
C GLY A 216 -6.39 -2.64 -15.49
N TRP A 217 -5.76 -1.54 -15.11
CA TRP A 217 -5.24 -1.36 -13.76
C TRP A 217 -6.43 -1.01 -12.86
N ASN A 218 -6.75 -1.90 -11.92
CA ASN A 218 -7.57 -1.52 -10.78
C ASN A 218 -6.78 -0.43 -10.03
N SER A 219 -7.24 0.81 -10.06
CA SER A 219 -6.64 1.96 -9.33
C SER A 219 -6.82 1.86 -7.81
N GLY A 220 -6.76 0.64 -7.25
CA GLY A 220 -6.73 0.37 -5.81
C GLY A 220 -5.35 0.04 -5.27
N GLU A 221 -4.33 -0.16 -6.11
CA GLU A 221 -2.97 -0.46 -5.67
C GLU A 221 -1.96 0.47 -6.38
N GLY A 222 -1.54 1.53 -5.68
CA GLY A 222 -0.21 2.16 -5.85
C GLY A 222 0.04 3.14 -7.00
N ALA A 223 -0.86 3.27 -7.99
CA ALA A 223 -0.59 4.14 -9.15
C ALA A 223 -0.91 5.63 -8.89
N GLU A 224 -1.99 5.94 -8.17
CA GLU A 224 -2.34 7.32 -7.82
C GLU A 224 -1.36 7.93 -6.81
N THR A 225 -0.76 7.10 -5.95
CA THR A 225 0.25 7.52 -4.99
C THR A 225 1.59 7.86 -5.65
N GLU A 226 2.02 7.20 -6.73
CA GLU A 226 3.31 7.51 -7.39
C GLU A 226 3.30 8.83 -8.20
N LEU A 227 2.14 9.43 -8.48
CA LEU A 227 2.01 10.63 -9.31
C LEU A 227 2.29 11.94 -8.57
N ASP A 228 2.02 12.00 -7.27
CA ASP A 228 2.37 13.13 -6.39
C ASP A 228 3.70 12.91 -5.66
N ALA A 229 4.46 11.87 -6.05
CA ALA A 229 5.72 11.47 -5.43
C ALA A 229 6.78 12.58 -5.49
N ARG A 230 6.84 13.48 -4.49
CA ARG A 230 7.99 14.34 -4.16
C ARG A 230 9.08 13.49 -3.51
N GLY A 231 9.42 12.36 -4.13
CA GLY A 231 10.17 11.23 -3.54
C GLY A 231 11.24 11.65 -2.55
N VAL A 232 10.97 11.38 -1.27
CA VAL A 232 11.90 11.61 -0.18
C VAL A 232 12.46 10.25 0.24
N ASP A 233 13.74 10.00 -0.07
CA ASP A 233 14.45 8.78 0.34
C ASP A 233 14.90 8.87 1.81
N LEU A 234 13.94 9.10 2.70
CA LEU A 234 14.14 9.14 4.15
C LEU A 234 13.28 8.08 4.83
N PHE A 235 13.92 7.30 5.70
CA PHE A 235 13.31 6.13 6.33
C PHE A 235 13.26 6.33 7.85
N PRO A 236 12.12 6.08 8.50
CA PRO A 236 11.97 6.32 9.93
C PRO A 236 12.91 5.40 10.72
N ALA A 237 13.63 5.97 11.69
CA ALA A 237 14.65 5.31 12.49
C ALA A 237 14.43 5.61 13.96
N THR A 238 13.90 4.62 14.70
CA THR A 238 13.61 4.74 16.13
C THR A 238 14.81 4.34 16.98
N VAL A 239 15.17 5.18 17.94
CA VAL A 239 16.28 5.00 18.87
C VAL A 239 15.74 5.07 20.30
N LYS A 240 16.19 4.16 21.17
CA LYS A 240 15.87 4.22 22.60
C LYS A 240 16.79 5.22 23.29
N LEU A 241 16.21 6.21 23.97
CA LEU A 241 16.91 7.25 24.71
C LEU A 241 16.43 7.28 26.17
N ILE A 242 17.05 8.13 27.00
CA ILE A 242 16.51 8.48 28.32
C ILE A 242 15.23 9.29 28.10
N GLY A 243 14.15 8.92 28.80
CA GLY A 243 12.83 9.52 28.63
C GLY A 243 11.99 8.85 27.53
N GLY A 244 12.43 7.70 27.02
CA GLY A 244 11.68 6.88 26.07
C GLY A 244 12.25 6.86 24.65
N SER A 245 11.58 6.13 23.77
CA SER A 245 12.00 6.02 22.37
C SER A 245 11.70 7.31 21.59
N ARG A 246 12.59 7.66 20.66
CA ARG A 246 12.42 8.78 19.73
C ARG A 246 12.72 8.32 18.30
N THR A 247 11.95 8.83 17.36
CA THR A 247 12.09 8.55 15.93
C THR A 247 12.69 9.75 15.21
N GLY A 248 13.71 9.47 14.41
CA GLY A 248 14.29 10.36 13.42
C GLY A 248 14.18 9.73 12.04
N TYR A 249 14.98 10.18 11.08
CA TYR A 249 15.00 9.60 9.74
C TYR A 249 16.42 9.45 9.22
N VAL A 250 16.70 8.29 8.61
CA VAL A 250 17.96 8.00 7.93
C VAL A 250 17.82 8.08 6.43
N ASP A 251 18.88 8.47 5.73
CA ASP A 251 18.94 8.42 4.27
C ASP A 251 19.22 6.99 3.75
N ALA A 252 19.22 6.81 2.42
CA ALA A 252 19.53 5.54 1.77
C ALA A 252 20.94 4.98 2.06
N SER A 253 21.84 5.78 2.64
CA SER A 253 23.16 5.33 3.11
C SER A 253 23.20 4.97 4.60
N GLY A 254 22.07 5.11 5.31
CA GLY A 254 21.95 4.84 6.74
C GLY A 254 22.39 6.00 7.64
N ARG A 255 22.73 7.16 7.06
CA ARG A 255 23.10 8.35 7.85
C ARG A 255 21.85 9.04 8.36
N MET A 256 21.87 9.44 9.63
CA MET A 256 20.77 10.20 10.24
C MET A 256 20.65 11.58 9.59
N ALA A 257 19.58 11.80 8.82
CA ALA A 257 19.27 13.05 8.15
C ALA A 257 18.41 13.96 9.03
N ILE A 258 17.44 13.38 9.74
CA ILE A 258 16.62 14.06 10.74
C ILE A 258 16.91 13.41 12.09
N PRO A 259 17.48 14.12 13.09
CA PRO A 259 17.78 13.55 14.39
C PRO A 259 16.53 12.98 15.09
N PRO A 260 16.67 11.94 15.94
CA PRO A 260 15.57 11.42 16.74
C PRO A 260 15.00 12.50 17.67
N GLN A 261 13.74 12.88 17.44
CA GLN A 261 13.07 13.93 18.22
C GLN A 261 11.57 13.72 18.38
N PHE A 262 10.95 12.89 17.54
CA PHE A 262 9.51 12.64 17.56
C PHE A 262 9.19 11.39 18.38
N GLU A 263 8.13 11.40 19.18
CA GLU A 263 7.64 10.19 19.85
C GLU A 263 6.95 9.26 18.86
N TYR A 264 6.28 9.86 17.86
CA TYR A 264 5.58 9.18 16.79
C TYR A 264 5.98 9.78 15.44
N ALA A 265 6.35 8.94 14.47
CA ALA A 265 6.65 9.39 13.12
C ALA A 265 6.37 8.27 12.10
N GLN A 266 5.65 8.59 11.04
CA GLN A 266 5.35 7.69 9.93
C GLN A 266 6.41 7.79 8.82
N PRO A 267 6.49 6.81 7.90
CA PRO A 267 7.24 6.98 6.67
C PRO A 267 6.83 8.22 5.88
N PHE A 268 7.74 8.76 5.08
CA PHE A 268 7.38 9.78 4.10
C PHE A 268 6.40 9.21 3.09
N GLN A 269 5.27 9.89 2.94
CA GLN A 269 4.26 9.59 1.95
C GLN A 269 4.74 10.10 0.58
N PRO A 270 4.13 9.65 -0.52
CA PRO A 270 4.54 10.09 -1.85
C PRO A 270 4.53 11.60 -1.99
N ASN A 271 3.54 12.28 -1.41
CA ASN A 271 3.54 13.74 -1.40
C ASN A 271 4.71 14.39 -0.62
N GLY A 272 5.71 13.66 -0.14
CA GLY A 272 6.90 14.21 0.49
C GLY A 272 6.67 14.81 1.88
N LEU A 273 5.53 14.49 2.48
CA LEU A 273 5.22 14.78 3.87
C LEU A 273 5.29 13.49 4.69
N ALA A 274 5.68 13.60 5.96
CA ALA A 274 5.54 12.53 6.93
C ALA A 274 4.74 13.02 8.13
N VAL A 275 3.77 12.24 8.61
CA VAL A 275 3.05 12.56 9.85
C VAL A 275 3.96 12.28 11.03
N ALA A 276 4.22 13.29 11.86
CA ALA A 276 5.14 13.18 13.00
C ALA A 276 4.69 14.06 14.17
N GLY A 277 5.05 13.69 15.40
CA GLY A 277 4.52 14.31 16.59
C GLY A 277 5.11 13.83 17.91
N SER A 278 4.71 14.53 18.97
CA SER A 278 5.04 14.25 20.37
C SER A 278 3.84 14.63 21.24
N ASP A 279 3.76 14.12 22.48
CA ASP A 279 2.71 14.47 23.44
C ASP A 279 1.29 14.20 22.93
N ASN A 280 1.09 13.08 22.21
CA ASN A 280 -0.17 12.69 21.56
C ASN A 280 -0.71 13.70 20.54
N ARG A 281 0.18 14.56 19.99
CA ARG A 281 -0.19 15.55 18.98
C ARG A 281 0.71 15.39 17.77
N VAL A 282 0.10 15.29 16.60
CA VAL A 282 0.78 15.09 15.32
C VAL A 282 0.52 16.24 14.37
N GLY A 283 1.54 16.51 13.57
CA GLY A 283 1.53 17.40 12.42
C GLY A 283 2.13 16.65 11.23
N ALA A 284 2.57 17.40 10.21
CA ALA A 284 3.28 16.83 9.07
C ALA A 284 4.57 17.60 8.82
N ILE A 285 5.68 16.88 8.65
CA ILE A 285 7.01 17.41 8.43
C ILE A 285 7.42 17.27 6.96
N ASP A 286 8.30 18.15 6.50
CA ASP A 286 9.02 18.00 5.23
C ASP A 286 10.32 17.18 5.40
N ALA A 287 11.02 16.95 4.28
CA ALA A 287 12.29 16.21 4.23
C ALA A 287 13.44 16.85 5.04
N GLN A 288 13.29 18.08 5.52
CA GLN A 288 14.25 18.73 6.43
C GLN A 288 13.85 18.55 7.90
N GLY A 289 12.72 17.90 8.18
CA GLY A 289 12.16 17.74 9.52
C GLY A 289 11.39 18.95 10.02
N HIS A 290 11.11 19.94 9.16
CA HIS A 290 10.33 21.11 9.56
C HIS A 290 8.83 20.82 9.44
N TYR A 291 8.07 21.18 10.46
CA TYR A 291 6.61 21.12 10.41
C TYR A 291 6.05 22.04 9.32
N ARG A 292 5.46 21.43 8.28
CA ARG A 292 4.58 22.09 7.31
C ARG A 292 3.18 22.24 7.85
N ILE A 293 2.74 21.23 8.62
CA ILE A 293 1.50 21.25 9.38
C ILE A 293 1.88 21.17 10.85
N LYS A 294 1.46 22.15 11.65
CA LYS A 294 1.80 22.20 13.08
C LYS A 294 1.21 20.98 13.83
N PRO A 295 1.88 20.47 14.88
CA PRO A 295 1.40 19.31 15.63
C PRO A 295 0.26 19.69 16.57
N ILE A 296 -0.93 19.88 16.00
CA ILE A 296 -2.15 20.29 16.72
C ILE A 296 -3.31 19.32 16.53
N PHE A 297 -3.10 18.21 15.83
CA PHE A 297 -4.12 17.18 15.65
C PHE A 297 -3.78 15.99 16.53
N GLU A 298 -4.78 15.23 16.95
CA GLU A 298 -4.58 13.97 17.64
C GLU A 298 -4.11 12.90 16.64
N THR A 299 -4.70 12.89 15.44
CA THR A 299 -4.26 12.05 14.32
C THR A 299 -4.40 12.79 12.99
N ILE A 300 -3.57 12.39 12.02
CA ILE A 300 -3.69 12.75 10.60
C ILE A 300 -3.56 11.43 9.83
N GLY A 301 -4.56 11.12 8.99
CA GLY A 301 -4.52 9.96 8.10
C GLY A 301 -3.62 10.20 6.88
N ASP A 302 -3.48 9.17 6.05
CA ASP A 302 -2.71 9.28 4.82
C ASP A 302 -3.33 10.32 3.86
N PHE A 303 -2.47 11.06 3.17
CA PHE A 303 -2.89 11.95 2.10
C PHE A 303 -3.26 11.13 0.87
N ALA A 304 -4.48 11.32 0.41
CA ALA A 304 -5.00 10.80 -0.85
C ALA A 304 -5.63 11.96 -1.63
N GLU A 305 -5.34 12.05 -2.93
CA GLU A 305 -5.84 13.14 -3.79
C GLU A 305 -5.52 14.55 -3.21
N GLY A 306 -4.36 14.68 -2.55
CA GLY A 306 -3.90 15.91 -1.90
C GLY A 306 -4.70 16.31 -0.65
N ARG A 307 -5.46 15.39 -0.04
CA ARG A 307 -6.27 15.62 1.16
C ARG A 307 -6.05 14.54 2.21
N ALA A 308 -6.20 14.90 3.48
CA ALA A 308 -6.19 13.95 4.58
C ALA A 308 -7.36 14.23 5.55
N ALA A 309 -7.86 13.16 6.17
CA ALA A 309 -8.70 13.28 7.36
C ALA A 309 -7.80 13.51 8.58
N ALA A 310 -8.12 14.52 9.38
CA ALA A 310 -7.42 14.82 10.62
C ALA A 310 -8.42 14.91 11.78
N ILE A 311 -8.00 14.50 12.97
CA ILE A 311 -8.85 14.48 14.17
C ILE A 311 -8.31 15.49 15.18
N ASP A 312 -9.19 16.32 15.72
CA ASP A 312 -8.94 17.05 16.95
C ASP A 312 -10.08 16.85 17.96
N LYS A 313 -10.03 17.56 19.09
CA LYS A 313 -11.03 17.47 20.17
C LYS A 313 -12.49 17.69 19.73
N GLU A 314 -12.72 18.33 18.57
CA GLU A 314 -14.08 18.57 18.04
C GLU A 314 -14.55 17.44 17.12
N GLY A 315 -13.63 16.64 16.57
CA GLY A 315 -13.90 15.52 15.67
C GLY A 315 -13.05 15.54 14.39
N PHE A 316 -13.53 14.84 13.36
CA PHE A 316 -12.87 14.73 12.07
C PHE A 316 -13.01 16.01 11.23
N LYS A 317 -11.93 16.37 10.54
CA LYS A 317 -11.82 17.51 9.61
C LYS A 317 -11.07 17.07 8.35
N VAL A 318 -11.36 17.69 7.21
CA VAL A 318 -10.51 17.55 6.01
C VAL A 318 -9.46 18.64 6.02
N ILE A 319 -8.20 18.27 5.81
CA ILE A 319 -7.09 19.20 5.61
C ILE A 319 -6.44 19.01 4.24
N ASP A 320 -5.87 20.10 3.70
CA ASP A 320 -4.93 20.02 2.57
C ASP A 320 -3.47 19.87 3.05
N GLU A 321 -2.54 19.72 2.11
CA GLU A 321 -1.11 19.53 2.40
C GLU A 321 -0.43 20.72 3.10
N SER A 322 -1.08 21.89 3.12
CA SER A 322 -0.62 23.04 3.91
C SER A 322 -1.15 23.03 5.35
N GLY A 323 -2.01 22.08 5.68
CA GLY A 323 -2.69 22.00 6.97
C GLY A 323 -3.91 22.91 7.09
N ARG A 324 -4.36 23.51 5.98
CA ARG A 324 -5.59 24.31 5.98
C ARG A 324 -6.78 23.36 6.11
N VAL A 325 -7.57 23.58 7.15
CA VAL A 325 -8.87 22.92 7.34
C VAL A 325 -9.85 23.41 6.28
N LEU A 326 -10.42 22.48 5.53
CA LEU A 326 -11.35 22.74 4.43
C LEU A 326 -12.81 22.57 4.84
N THR A 327 -13.09 21.67 5.77
CA THR A 327 -14.45 21.45 6.27
C THR A 327 -14.94 22.63 7.11
N PRO A 328 -16.20 23.08 6.95
CA PRO A 328 -16.75 24.20 7.71
C PRO A 328 -17.07 23.86 9.18
N LYS A 329 -17.09 22.57 9.53
CA LYS A 329 -17.36 22.03 10.87
C LYS A 329 -16.61 20.71 11.07
N ALA A 330 -16.59 20.21 12.30
CA ALA A 330 -16.16 18.85 12.60
C ALA A 330 -17.26 17.81 12.30
N TYR A 331 -16.83 16.59 11.99
CA TYR A 331 -17.65 15.43 11.68
C TYR A 331 -17.36 14.29 12.66
N SER A 332 -18.27 13.32 12.81
CA SER A 332 -18.03 12.14 13.65
C SER A 332 -17.11 11.13 12.97
N TYR A 333 -17.09 11.13 11.63
CA TYR A 333 -16.25 10.26 10.82
C TYR A 333 -16.00 10.89 9.45
N ILE A 334 -14.77 10.77 8.94
CA ILE A 334 -14.38 11.06 7.56
C ILE A 334 -13.44 9.94 7.09
N GLY A 335 -13.76 9.28 5.98
CA GLY A 335 -12.93 8.28 5.31
C GLY A 335 -11.85 8.90 4.41
N ALA A 336 -11.02 8.05 3.82
CA ALA A 336 -10.02 8.50 2.84
C ALA A 336 -10.69 9.02 1.55
N PHE A 337 -10.03 9.93 0.86
CA PHE A 337 -10.47 10.38 -0.46
C PHE A 337 -10.25 9.29 -1.50
N ARG A 338 -11.30 9.00 -2.27
CA ARG A 338 -11.28 8.11 -3.45
C ARG A 338 -12.25 8.63 -4.50
N SER A 339 -11.80 8.72 -5.74
CA SER A 339 -12.61 9.24 -6.85
C SER A 339 -13.19 10.65 -6.57
N GLY A 340 -12.42 11.52 -5.91
CA GLY A 340 -12.82 12.88 -5.59
C GLY A 340 -13.86 12.98 -4.46
N ARG A 341 -14.06 11.91 -3.68
CA ARG A 341 -15.06 11.83 -2.61
C ARG A 341 -14.50 11.22 -1.35
N ALA A 342 -14.95 11.71 -0.20
CA ALA A 342 -14.70 11.09 1.09
C ALA A 342 -16.03 10.77 1.78
N LEU A 343 -16.19 9.54 2.26
CA LEU A 343 -17.32 9.15 3.09
C LEU A 343 -17.32 9.98 4.38
N ALA A 344 -18.46 10.52 4.80
CA ALA A 344 -18.56 11.29 6.02
C ALA A 344 -19.85 11.01 6.79
N SER A 345 -19.80 11.20 8.11
CA SER A 345 -20.95 11.12 9.02
C SER A 345 -20.92 12.27 10.02
N ASP A 346 -22.09 12.68 10.51
CA ASP A 346 -22.20 13.65 11.59
C ASP A 346 -22.64 13.01 12.91
N SER A 347 -22.26 13.64 14.03
CA SER A 347 -22.57 13.13 15.37
C SER A 347 -24.06 13.22 15.72
N GLY A 348 -24.85 14.02 14.98
CA GLY A 348 -26.24 14.31 15.30
C GLY A 348 -27.23 13.34 14.66
N SER A 349 -27.00 12.94 13.40
CA SER A 349 -27.91 12.06 12.66
C SER A 349 -27.42 10.62 12.63
N GLY A 350 -26.11 10.38 12.72
CA GLY A 350 -25.50 9.07 12.47
C GLY A 350 -25.61 8.59 11.01
N HIS A 351 -26.13 9.43 10.11
CA HIS A 351 -26.25 9.10 8.69
C HIS A 351 -24.95 9.41 7.96
N TYR A 352 -24.78 8.75 6.82
CA TYR A 352 -23.64 8.88 5.94
C TYR A 352 -23.99 9.65 4.66
N GLY A 353 -22.99 10.31 4.11
CA GLY A 353 -22.97 10.94 2.80
C GLY A 353 -21.52 11.18 2.40
N TYR A 354 -21.27 12.12 1.49
CA TYR A 354 -19.93 12.27 0.92
C TYR A 354 -19.52 13.73 0.79
N LEU A 355 -18.26 14.01 1.12
CA LEU A 355 -17.61 15.30 0.93
C LEU A 355 -16.88 15.35 -0.42
N ASP A 356 -16.79 16.54 -1.01
CA ASP A 356 -15.85 16.83 -2.11
C ASP A 356 -14.44 17.15 -1.60
N THR A 357 -13.50 17.35 -2.52
CA THR A 357 -12.10 17.72 -2.26
C THR A 357 -11.95 19.10 -1.63
N GLU A 358 -13.00 19.91 -1.59
CA GLU A 358 -13.04 21.21 -0.94
C GLU A 358 -13.66 21.12 0.46
N GLY A 359 -14.01 19.90 0.92
CA GLY A 359 -14.59 19.65 2.23
C GLY A 359 -16.08 19.99 2.35
N ASN A 360 -16.76 20.26 1.24
CA ASN A 360 -18.20 20.54 1.22
C ASN A 360 -18.99 19.24 1.06
N VAL A 361 -20.22 19.21 1.55
CA VAL A 361 -21.13 18.07 1.37
C VAL A 361 -21.58 18.00 -0.09
N ALA A 362 -20.97 17.12 -0.88
CA ALA A 362 -21.31 16.86 -2.27
C ALA A 362 -22.53 15.95 -2.40
N ILE A 363 -22.65 14.96 -1.52
CA ILE A 363 -23.79 14.06 -1.44
C ILE A 363 -24.36 14.14 -0.01
N PRO A 364 -25.64 14.50 0.17
CA PRO A 364 -26.24 14.72 1.49
C PRO A 364 -26.06 13.54 2.46
N LEU A 365 -25.83 13.86 3.74
CA LEU A 365 -25.75 12.87 4.82
C LEU A 365 -27.16 12.30 5.11
N ARG A 366 -27.58 11.29 4.37
CA ARG A 366 -28.95 10.73 4.45
C ARG A 366 -29.00 9.20 4.39
N TYR A 367 -27.87 8.54 4.23
CA TYR A 367 -27.80 7.09 4.12
C TYR A 367 -27.59 6.47 5.50
N LEU A 368 -28.25 5.36 5.81
CA LEU A 368 -28.07 4.66 7.08
C LEU A 368 -26.68 4.03 7.17
N GLU A 369 -26.17 3.54 6.05
CA GLU A 369 -24.83 2.98 5.86
C GLU A 369 -24.37 3.33 4.45
N ALA A 370 -23.06 3.46 4.25
CA ALA A 370 -22.47 3.74 2.94
C ALA A 370 -21.06 3.19 2.85
N GLY A 371 -20.70 2.64 1.68
CA GLY A 371 -19.35 2.20 1.37
C GLY A 371 -18.53 3.26 0.64
N ASP A 372 -17.22 3.06 0.56
CA ASP A 372 -16.33 3.90 -0.24
C ASP A 372 -16.64 3.79 -1.74
N PHE A 373 -16.30 4.83 -2.49
CA PHE A 373 -16.32 4.77 -3.93
C PHE A 373 -15.24 3.79 -4.43
N THR A 374 -15.67 2.87 -5.29
CA THR A 374 -14.75 2.04 -6.08
C THR A 374 -13.99 2.91 -7.08
N ALA A 375 -12.86 2.41 -7.59
CA ALA A 375 -12.12 2.99 -8.72
C ALA A 375 -13.01 3.37 -9.92
N GLY A 376 -14.11 2.63 -10.14
CA GLY A 376 -15.09 2.91 -11.19
C GLY A 376 -16.09 4.02 -10.86
N GLY A 377 -15.92 4.77 -9.77
CA GLY A 377 -16.78 5.87 -9.37
C GLY A 377 -18.17 5.44 -8.90
N LYS A 378 -18.30 4.23 -8.34
CA LYS A 378 -19.58 3.70 -7.82
C LYS A 378 -19.48 3.30 -6.35
N ALA A 379 -20.54 3.53 -5.58
CA ALA A 379 -20.65 3.14 -4.18
C ALA A 379 -22.01 2.50 -3.89
N VAL A 380 -22.03 1.60 -2.90
CA VAL A 380 -23.26 0.99 -2.38
C VAL A 380 -23.66 1.73 -1.11
N VAL A 381 -24.94 2.12 -1.03
CA VAL A 381 -25.51 2.84 0.11
C VAL A 381 -26.79 2.18 0.58
N LYS A 382 -27.06 2.26 1.89
CA LYS A 382 -28.29 1.79 2.51
C LYS A 382 -29.25 2.97 2.71
N LEU A 383 -30.40 2.90 2.07
CA LEU A 383 -31.46 3.91 2.13
C LEU A 383 -32.38 3.71 3.35
N GLY A 384 -32.56 2.46 3.74
CA GLY A 384 -33.53 2.03 4.74
C GLY A 384 -33.38 0.54 5.05
N GLU A 385 -34.17 0.02 5.99
CA GLU A 385 -34.21 -1.42 6.26
C GLU A 385 -34.56 -2.21 5.00
N GLY A 386 -33.67 -3.12 4.60
CA GLY A 386 -33.79 -3.92 3.39
C GLY A 386 -33.74 -3.14 2.06
N GLN A 387 -33.35 -1.86 2.08
CA GLN A 387 -33.33 -1.00 0.90
C GLN A 387 -31.92 -0.46 0.66
N TYR A 388 -31.32 -0.85 -0.45
CA TYR A 388 -29.98 -0.45 -0.86
C TYR A 388 -30.00 0.20 -2.25
N ALA A 389 -28.96 0.96 -2.57
CA ALA A 389 -28.78 1.55 -3.88
C ALA A 389 -27.31 1.55 -4.31
N LEU A 390 -27.11 1.45 -5.61
CA LEU A 390 -25.82 1.75 -6.24
C LEU A 390 -25.89 3.18 -6.76
N ILE A 391 -24.92 4.02 -6.36
CA ILE A 391 -24.86 5.44 -6.74
C ILE A 391 -23.56 5.75 -7.48
N ASP A 392 -23.58 6.79 -8.32
CA ASP A 392 -22.37 7.40 -8.88
C ASP A 392 -21.77 8.48 -7.98
N THR A 393 -20.64 9.07 -8.39
CA THR A 393 -19.92 10.14 -7.65
C THR A 393 -20.70 11.44 -7.50
N ASN A 394 -21.81 11.62 -8.23
CA ASN A 394 -22.73 12.75 -8.07
C ASN A 394 -23.93 12.42 -7.18
N GLY A 395 -23.97 11.21 -6.60
CA GLY A 395 -25.06 10.73 -5.78
C GLY A 395 -26.31 10.34 -6.58
N ARG A 396 -26.21 10.22 -7.91
CA ARG A 396 -27.31 9.73 -8.73
C ARG A 396 -27.46 8.22 -8.52
N THR A 397 -28.67 7.81 -8.18
CA THR A 397 -29.02 6.39 -8.11
C THR A 397 -28.94 5.75 -9.49
N LEU A 398 -28.04 4.78 -9.63
CA LEU A 398 -27.91 3.93 -10.82
C LEU A 398 -28.90 2.77 -10.75
N HIS A 399 -29.04 2.15 -9.57
CA HIS A 399 -30.02 1.10 -9.34
C HIS A 399 -30.38 0.97 -7.85
N THR A 400 -31.52 0.34 -7.55
CA THR A 400 -32.02 0.08 -6.18
C THR A 400 -32.27 -1.40 -5.97
N TYR A 401 -31.99 -1.88 -4.76
CA TYR A 401 -32.09 -3.28 -4.39
C TYR A 401 -33.00 -3.46 -3.17
N HIS A 402 -33.78 -4.54 -3.18
CA HIS A 402 -34.68 -4.93 -2.09
C HIS A 402 -34.27 -6.29 -1.54
N TYR A 403 -33.28 -6.27 -0.66
CA TYR A 403 -32.67 -7.45 -0.04
C TYR A 403 -32.32 -7.16 1.42
N ALA A 404 -32.24 -8.18 2.25
CA ALA A 404 -31.85 -8.02 3.66
C ALA A 404 -30.47 -7.35 3.79
N SER A 405 -29.53 -7.73 2.93
CA SER A 405 -28.20 -7.13 2.85
C SER A 405 -27.69 -7.07 1.41
N VAL A 406 -27.01 -5.98 1.06
CA VAL A 406 -26.21 -5.83 -0.16
C VAL A 406 -24.85 -5.27 0.23
N GLY A 407 -23.80 -6.03 -0.03
CA GLY A 407 -22.41 -5.68 0.27
C GLY A 407 -21.73 -4.90 -0.86
N GLY A 408 -20.41 -4.71 -0.72
CA GLY A 408 -19.61 -3.93 -1.67
C GLY A 408 -19.58 -4.48 -3.10
N LEU A 409 -19.39 -3.57 -4.05
CA LEU A 409 -19.24 -3.85 -5.48
C LEU A 409 -17.82 -4.33 -5.80
N GLY A 410 -17.70 -5.51 -6.42
CA GLY A 410 -16.45 -6.03 -6.95
C GLY A 410 -16.62 -6.52 -8.39
N GLU A 411 -15.90 -5.91 -9.33
CA GLU A 411 -15.91 -6.28 -10.76
C GLU A 411 -17.31 -6.45 -11.40
N GLY A 412 -18.28 -5.63 -11.00
CA GLY A 412 -19.66 -5.67 -11.51
C GLY A 412 -20.60 -6.65 -10.79
N LEU A 413 -20.14 -7.28 -9.71
CA LEU A 413 -20.95 -8.17 -8.87
C LEU A 413 -21.02 -7.65 -7.43
N LEU A 414 -22.19 -7.80 -6.81
CA LEU A 414 -22.48 -7.39 -5.44
C LEU A 414 -22.81 -8.62 -4.62
N VAL A 415 -22.22 -8.73 -3.43
CA VAL A 415 -22.63 -9.73 -2.44
C VAL A 415 -24.03 -9.38 -1.95
N PHE A 416 -24.94 -10.35 -1.82
CA PHE A 416 -26.27 -10.08 -1.26
C PHE A 416 -26.79 -11.23 -0.40
N GLN A 417 -27.72 -10.90 0.49
CA GLN A 417 -28.47 -11.84 1.33
C GLN A 417 -29.96 -11.63 1.11
N GLN A 418 -30.68 -12.70 0.76
CA GLN A 418 -32.11 -12.62 0.43
C GLN A 418 -32.98 -12.26 1.66
N GLU A 419 -32.73 -12.93 2.79
CA GLU A 419 -33.47 -12.82 4.04
C GLU A 419 -32.50 -12.66 5.21
N PRO A 420 -32.87 -11.97 6.30
CA PRO A 420 -32.01 -11.82 7.47
C PRO A 420 -31.54 -13.17 8.01
N GLY A 421 -30.22 -13.34 8.17
CA GLY A 421 -29.62 -14.60 8.63
C GLY A 421 -29.55 -15.71 7.56
N GLY A 422 -29.99 -15.44 6.34
CA GLY A 422 -29.87 -16.35 5.20
C GLY A 422 -28.44 -16.50 4.68
N ARG A 423 -28.27 -17.28 3.61
CA ARG A 423 -26.98 -17.42 2.93
C ARG A 423 -26.69 -16.24 2.00
N TYR A 424 -25.43 -16.04 1.67
CA TYR A 424 -24.96 -15.05 0.70
C TYR A 424 -24.87 -15.63 -0.70
N GLY A 425 -25.22 -14.81 -1.69
CA GLY A 425 -25.03 -15.04 -3.12
C GLY A 425 -24.46 -13.78 -3.79
N TYR A 426 -24.54 -13.72 -5.12
CA TYR A 426 -24.10 -12.57 -5.90
C TYR A 426 -25.16 -12.12 -6.90
N ILE A 427 -25.42 -10.82 -6.96
CA ILE A 427 -26.21 -10.14 -8.00
C ILE A 427 -25.30 -9.32 -8.91
N ASP A 428 -25.73 -9.08 -10.14
CA ASP A 428 -25.12 -8.06 -10.99
C ASP A 428 -25.57 -6.64 -10.59
N GLU A 429 -24.99 -5.61 -11.20
CA GLU A 429 -25.37 -4.21 -10.93
C GLU A 429 -26.86 -3.91 -11.23
N LYS A 430 -27.53 -4.73 -12.05
CA LYS A 430 -28.96 -4.62 -12.39
C LYS A 430 -29.85 -5.43 -11.44
N GLY A 431 -29.29 -6.02 -10.39
CA GLY A 431 -30.02 -6.79 -9.38
C GLY A 431 -30.36 -8.23 -9.80
N ASN A 432 -29.88 -8.70 -10.95
CA ASN A 432 -30.13 -10.08 -11.37
C ASN A 432 -29.24 -11.03 -10.57
N VAL A 433 -29.82 -12.10 -10.02
CA VAL A 433 -29.07 -13.13 -9.31
C VAL A 433 -28.16 -13.89 -10.28
N VAL A 434 -26.85 -13.71 -10.15
CA VAL A 434 -25.81 -14.40 -10.93
C VAL A 434 -25.40 -15.69 -10.23
N ILE A 435 -25.21 -15.65 -8.91
CA ILE A 435 -24.91 -16.81 -8.08
C ILE A 435 -25.94 -16.88 -6.96
N LYS A 436 -26.70 -17.98 -6.91
CA LYS A 436 -27.74 -18.16 -5.89
C LYS A 436 -27.15 -18.18 -4.48
N PRO A 437 -27.88 -17.66 -3.47
CA PRO A 437 -27.48 -17.73 -2.08
C PRO A 437 -27.12 -19.15 -1.62
N GLN A 438 -25.85 -19.36 -1.25
CA GLN A 438 -25.36 -20.67 -0.81
C GLN A 438 -24.16 -20.59 0.16
N PHE A 439 -23.55 -19.43 0.35
CA PHE A 439 -22.38 -19.24 1.21
C PHE A 439 -22.79 -18.72 2.58
N GLY A 440 -22.11 -19.14 3.64
CA GLY A 440 -22.27 -18.53 4.97
C GLY A 440 -21.62 -17.15 5.06
N MET A 441 -20.58 -16.91 4.26
CA MET A 441 -19.97 -15.60 4.05
C MET A 441 -19.40 -15.50 2.63
N ALA A 442 -19.39 -14.30 2.06
CA ALA A 442 -18.87 -14.01 0.74
C ALA A 442 -18.17 -12.64 0.72
N LEU A 443 -16.96 -12.58 0.14
CA LEU A 443 -16.25 -11.31 -0.10
C LEU A 443 -16.49 -10.82 -1.53
N PRO A 444 -16.34 -9.51 -1.81
CA PRO A 444 -16.45 -8.97 -3.16
C PRO A 444 -15.48 -9.64 -4.16
N PHE A 445 -15.87 -9.67 -5.43
CA PHE A 445 -15.01 -10.19 -6.49
C PHE A 445 -13.81 -9.27 -6.75
N SER A 446 -12.63 -9.87 -6.89
CA SER A 446 -11.39 -9.22 -7.30
C SER A 446 -10.50 -10.20 -8.06
N GLY A 447 -9.87 -9.74 -9.15
CA GLY A 447 -9.09 -10.59 -10.04
C GLY A 447 -9.90 -11.73 -10.68
N GLY A 448 -11.20 -11.55 -10.89
CA GLY A 448 -12.11 -12.59 -11.39
C GLY A 448 -12.40 -13.72 -10.41
N ARG A 449 -12.12 -13.54 -9.12
CA ARG A 449 -12.35 -14.54 -8.05
C ARG A 449 -13.02 -13.92 -6.84
N ALA A 450 -13.64 -14.76 -6.02
CA ALA A 450 -14.13 -14.35 -4.72
C ALA A 450 -13.85 -15.41 -3.65
N ILE A 451 -13.54 -14.95 -2.45
CA ILE A 451 -13.33 -15.78 -1.27
C ILE A 451 -14.68 -15.99 -0.60
N VAL A 452 -15.00 -17.24 -0.28
CA VAL A 452 -16.28 -17.61 0.33
C VAL A 452 -16.06 -18.58 1.48
N ASN A 453 -16.93 -18.51 2.49
CA ASN A 453 -17.05 -19.51 3.54
C ASN A 453 -18.39 -20.25 3.39
N THR A 454 -18.38 -21.58 3.49
CA THR A 454 -19.58 -22.42 3.30
C THR A 454 -20.30 -22.82 4.58
N ALA A 455 -19.66 -22.65 5.73
CA ALA A 455 -20.22 -22.98 7.03
C ALA A 455 -21.27 -21.95 7.46
N ALA A 456 -22.33 -22.42 8.11
CA ALA A 456 -23.41 -21.55 8.59
C ALA A 456 -23.14 -20.96 9.98
N ASP A 457 -22.18 -21.53 10.71
CA ASP A 457 -21.85 -21.25 12.11
C ASP A 457 -20.48 -20.53 12.24
N TYR A 458 -20.03 -19.88 11.16
CA TYR A 458 -18.71 -19.26 11.07
C TYR A 458 -17.54 -20.22 11.29
N THR A 459 -17.76 -21.55 11.23
CA THR A 459 -16.64 -22.49 11.22
C THR A 459 -15.78 -22.29 9.99
N ASN A 460 -14.49 -22.57 10.14
CA ASN A 460 -13.50 -22.18 9.15
C ASN A 460 -13.47 -23.16 7.97
N LYS A 461 -14.27 -22.86 6.93
CA LYS A 461 -14.39 -23.63 5.68
C LYS A 461 -14.32 -22.69 4.48
N TYR A 462 -13.20 -21.98 4.39
CA TYR A 462 -12.93 -21.03 3.31
C TYR A 462 -12.51 -21.71 2.02
N GLY A 463 -12.98 -21.17 0.89
CA GLY A 463 -12.66 -21.58 -0.47
C GLY A 463 -12.70 -20.41 -1.44
N LEU A 464 -12.35 -20.68 -2.70
CA LEU A 464 -12.26 -19.69 -3.77
C LEU A 464 -13.17 -20.08 -4.93
N ILE A 465 -14.00 -19.14 -5.41
CA ILE A 465 -14.91 -19.36 -6.53
C ILE A 465 -14.55 -18.52 -7.76
N ASP A 466 -14.92 -19.03 -8.94
CA ASP A 466 -14.95 -18.26 -10.18
C ASP A 466 -16.25 -17.41 -10.29
N ARG A 467 -16.33 -16.57 -11.32
CA ARG A 467 -17.50 -15.70 -11.58
C ARG A 467 -18.80 -16.46 -11.88
N SER A 468 -18.73 -17.76 -12.16
CA SER A 468 -19.91 -18.63 -12.32
C SER A 468 -20.35 -19.27 -11.00
N GLY A 469 -19.61 -19.05 -9.91
CA GLY A 469 -19.87 -19.65 -8.60
C GLY A 469 -19.28 -21.05 -8.44
N ARG A 470 -18.48 -21.55 -9.39
CA ARG A 470 -17.81 -22.84 -9.24
C ARG A 470 -16.56 -22.69 -8.39
N PHE A 471 -16.33 -23.67 -7.51
CA PHE A 471 -15.12 -23.72 -6.70
C PHE A 471 -13.89 -23.97 -7.57
N VAL A 472 -12.97 -23.02 -7.54
CA VAL A 472 -11.58 -23.18 -8.00
C VAL A 472 -10.76 -23.82 -6.89
N ILE A 473 -10.98 -23.38 -5.65
CA ILE A 473 -10.43 -23.99 -4.44
C ILE A 473 -11.62 -24.43 -3.58
N LYS A 474 -11.68 -25.72 -3.27
CA LYS A 474 -12.77 -26.29 -2.45
C LYS A 474 -12.70 -25.74 -1.02
N PRO A 475 -13.86 -25.55 -0.36
CA PRO A 475 -13.92 -25.03 0.99
C PRO A 475 -13.36 -26.06 1.98
N ALA A 476 -12.18 -25.78 2.52
CA ALA A 476 -11.48 -26.68 3.45
C ALA A 476 -10.49 -25.95 4.37
N TYR A 477 -10.29 -24.65 4.17
CA TYR A 477 -9.22 -23.91 4.82
C TYR A 477 -9.73 -23.15 6.04
N ASN A 478 -8.84 -23.06 7.03
CA ASN A 478 -9.06 -22.28 8.24
C ASN A 478 -9.13 -20.78 7.90
N ASP A 479 -8.26 -20.35 6.98
CA ASP A 479 -8.19 -18.99 6.49
C ASP A 479 -7.92 -19.01 4.98
N LEU A 480 -8.43 -18.02 4.25
CA LEU A 480 -8.05 -17.80 2.86
C LEU A 480 -7.90 -16.29 2.65
N LEU A 481 -6.69 -15.86 2.31
CA LEU A 481 -6.34 -14.45 2.20
C LEU A 481 -6.00 -14.13 0.74
N ALA A 482 -6.54 -13.04 0.21
CA ALA A 482 -6.05 -12.47 -1.04
C ALA A 482 -4.74 -11.73 -0.77
N LEU A 483 -3.71 -11.99 -1.58
CA LEU A 483 -2.37 -11.44 -1.39
C LEU A 483 -2.03 -10.37 -2.43
N GLY A 484 -2.99 -9.88 -3.21
CA GLY A 484 -2.70 -9.06 -4.39
C GLY A 484 -2.12 -9.89 -5.55
N GLU A 485 -1.93 -9.24 -6.71
CA GLU A 485 -1.39 -9.85 -7.94
C GLU A 485 -1.99 -11.24 -8.32
N ARG A 486 -3.28 -11.46 -8.01
CA ARG A 486 -4.01 -12.72 -8.25
C ARG A 486 -3.42 -13.93 -7.51
N ARG A 487 -2.93 -13.74 -6.28
CA ARG A 487 -2.39 -14.80 -5.42
C ARG A 487 -3.15 -14.90 -4.11
N TYR A 488 -3.14 -16.10 -3.53
CA TYR A 488 -3.90 -16.41 -2.32
C TYR A 488 -3.06 -17.20 -1.32
N ALA A 489 -3.18 -16.88 -0.04
CA ALA A 489 -2.68 -17.74 1.03
C ALA A 489 -3.80 -18.67 1.51
N LEU A 490 -3.49 -19.96 1.59
CA LEU A 490 -4.38 -21.01 2.04
C LEU A 490 -3.95 -21.44 3.44
N GLY A 491 -4.67 -20.99 4.46
CA GLY A 491 -4.39 -21.23 5.86
C GLY A 491 -4.96 -22.56 6.34
N THR A 492 -4.11 -23.46 6.80
CA THR A 492 -4.49 -24.68 7.50
C THR A 492 -4.29 -24.48 8.99
N ALA A 493 -5.32 -24.76 9.79
CA ALA A 493 -5.27 -24.64 11.24
C ALA A 493 -4.06 -25.41 11.80
N ILE A 494 -3.32 -24.79 12.73
CA ILE A 494 -2.20 -25.41 13.42
C ILE A 494 -2.67 -26.68 14.18
N ASP A 495 -3.82 -26.57 14.84
CA ASP A 495 -4.55 -27.68 15.43
C ASP A 495 -6.02 -27.61 14.97
N PRO A 496 -6.53 -28.59 14.20
CA PRO A 496 -7.91 -28.63 13.73
C PRO A 496 -8.97 -28.61 14.83
N ASN A 497 -8.64 -29.08 16.05
CA ASN A 497 -9.55 -29.03 17.20
C ASN A 497 -9.51 -27.68 17.92
N ARG A 498 -8.50 -26.85 17.62
CA ARG A 498 -8.25 -25.54 18.24
C ARG A 498 -7.89 -24.50 17.17
N PRO A 499 -8.77 -24.25 16.18
CA PRO A 499 -8.48 -23.39 15.03
C PRO A 499 -8.12 -21.94 15.39
N TYR A 500 -8.51 -21.49 16.59
CA TYR A 500 -8.17 -20.18 17.13
C TYR A 500 -6.68 -20.01 17.50
N LEU A 501 -5.88 -21.09 17.51
CA LEU A 501 -4.42 -21.02 17.62
C LEU A 501 -3.76 -20.37 16.39
N GLY A 502 -4.50 -20.27 15.28
CA GLY A 502 -4.02 -19.72 14.02
C GLY A 502 -3.70 -20.80 12.98
N SER A 503 -3.09 -20.36 11.89
CA SER A 503 -2.86 -21.17 10.68
C SER A 503 -1.41 -21.18 10.23
N THR A 504 -1.06 -22.23 9.48
CA THR A 504 0.10 -22.23 8.57
C THR A 504 -0.36 -22.13 7.14
N TYR A 505 0.40 -21.45 6.30
CA TYR A 505 -0.04 -21.04 4.96
C TYR A 505 0.75 -21.75 3.86
N ALA A 506 0.02 -22.15 2.82
CA ALA A 506 0.55 -22.39 1.48
C ALA A 506 0.12 -21.26 0.54
N ILE A 507 0.86 -21.02 -0.53
CA ILE A 507 0.51 -20.00 -1.53
C ILE A 507 -0.07 -20.69 -2.75
N ALA A 508 -1.15 -20.14 -3.30
CA ALA A 508 -1.78 -20.60 -4.53
C ALA A 508 -1.99 -19.45 -5.52
N ASP A 509 -2.08 -19.81 -6.80
CA ASP A 509 -2.53 -18.90 -7.85
C ASP A 509 -4.06 -18.85 -7.99
N GLU A 510 -4.54 -18.03 -8.91
CA GLU A 510 -5.96 -17.87 -9.19
C GLU A 510 -6.61 -19.07 -9.88
N GLN A 511 -5.86 -20.08 -10.28
CA GLN A 511 -6.37 -21.37 -10.74
C GLN A 511 -6.36 -22.42 -9.61
N GLY A 512 -5.96 -22.03 -8.39
CA GLY A 512 -5.86 -22.94 -7.24
C GLY A 512 -4.63 -23.85 -7.29
N ARG A 513 -3.66 -23.60 -8.18
CA ARG A 513 -2.42 -24.36 -8.21
C ARG A 513 -1.53 -23.89 -7.07
N LEU A 514 -1.06 -24.84 -6.26
CA LEU A 514 -0.11 -24.55 -5.19
C LEU A 514 1.23 -24.12 -5.77
N LEU A 515 1.70 -22.97 -5.32
CA LEU A 515 3.02 -22.42 -5.61
C LEU A 515 4.03 -22.77 -4.51
N THR A 516 3.56 -23.06 -3.30
CA THR A 516 4.39 -23.54 -2.18
C THR A 516 3.76 -24.76 -1.51
N ALA A 517 4.57 -25.54 -0.79
CA ALA A 517 4.14 -26.77 -0.11
C ALA A 517 3.42 -26.53 1.24
N GLY A 518 3.36 -25.29 1.74
CA GLY A 518 2.82 -24.96 3.07
C GLY A 518 3.90 -24.64 4.11
N GLY A 519 3.48 -24.49 5.37
CA GLY A 519 4.38 -24.29 6.52
C GLY A 519 4.80 -22.85 6.80
N LEU A 520 4.35 -21.88 6.00
CA LEU A 520 4.60 -20.47 6.28
C LEU A 520 3.77 -20.02 7.50
N GLN A 521 4.39 -19.34 8.45
CA GLN A 521 3.71 -18.85 9.66
C GLN A 521 3.14 -17.45 9.46
N GLN A 522 3.76 -16.65 8.60
CA GLN A 522 3.31 -15.31 8.26
C GLN A 522 3.48 -15.06 6.77
N VAL A 523 2.50 -14.38 6.18
CA VAL A 523 2.45 -14.02 4.76
C VAL A 523 2.02 -12.56 4.65
N GLY A 524 2.77 -11.77 3.88
CA GLY A 524 2.41 -10.39 3.54
C GLY A 524 1.59 -10.34 2.26
N GLU A 525 1.65 -9.21 1.56
CA GLU A 525 1.04 -9.01 0.24
C GLU A 525 2.11 -8.98 -0.84
N TYR A 526 1.72 -9.32 -2.08
CA TYR A 526 2.54 -9.12 -3.26
C TYR A 526 2.64 -7.62 -3.57
N ARG A 527 3.86 -7.15 -3.74
CA ARG A 527 4.15 -5.81 -4.25
C ARG A 527 5.22 -5.92 -5.33
N LYS A 528 4.88 -5.53 -6.56
CA LYS A 528 5.79 -5.55 -7.72
C LYS A 528 6.43 -6.94 -7.94
N GLY A 529 5.65 -8.01 -7.75
CA GLY A 529 6.03 -9.40 -7.97
C GLY A 529 6.76 -10.09 -6.82
N LEU A 530 6.92 -9.42 -5.67
CA LEU A 530 7.58 -9.95 -4.49
C LEU A 530 6.61 -10.10 -3.32
N LEU A 531 6.67 -11.23 -2.63
CA LEU A 531 5.87 -11.52 -1.45
C LEU A 531 6.78 -11.74 -0.24
N SER A 532 6.64 -10.94 0.81
CA SER A 532 7.30 -11.20 2.09
C SER A 532 6.60 -12.35 2.84
N VAL A 533 7.37 -13.31 3.32
CA VAL A 533 6.87 -14.46 4.10
C VAL A 533 7.81 -14.77 5.27
N SER A 534 7.31 -15.45 6.29
CA SER A 534 8.13 -16.06 7.34
C SER A 534 7.79 -17.54 7.53
N ASP A 535 8.81 -18.37 7.70
CA ASP A 535 8.68 -19.80 8.00
C ASP A 535 8.73 -20.12 9.51
N GLY A 536 8.76 -19.08 10.37
CA GLY A 536 8.92 -19.22 11.81
C GLY A 536 10.36 -19.13 12.32
N SER A 537 11.35 -19.31 11.42
CA SER A 537 12.78 -19.20 11.75
C SER A 537 13.44 -18.00 11.07
N GLN A 538 12.98 -17.64 9.88
CA GLN A 538 13.47 -16.53 9.07
C GLN A 538 12.32 -15.91 8.28
N THR A 539 12.55 -14.68 7.84
CA THR A 539 11.65 -13.86 7.04
C THR A 539 12.35 -13.51 5.74
N TYR A 540 11.64 -13.62 4.62
CA TYR A 540 12.25 -13.52 3.30
C TYR A 540 11.23 -13.29 2.18
N PHE A 541 11.70 -13.03 0.95
CA PHE A 541 10.85 -12.85 -0.22
C PHE A 541 10.67 -14.11 -1.07
N LEU A 542 9.44 -14.32 -1.54
CA LEU A 542 9.10 -15.20 -2.65
C LEU A 542 8.84 -14.38 -3.91
N ASP A 543 9.17 -14.94 -5.07
CA ASP A 543 8.71 -14.46 -6.37
C ASP A 543 7.26 -14.87 -6.63
N ARG A 544 6.68 -14.38 -7.73
CA ARG A 544 5.30 -14.69 -8.18
C ARG A 544 5.00 -16.17 -8.48
N TYR A 545 6.04 -17.00 -8.52
CA TYR A 545 5.94 -18.44 -8.73
C TYR A 545 6.10 -19.22 -7.41
N GLY A 546 6.18 -18.53 -6.27
CA GLY A 546 6.34 -19.12 -4.95
C GLY A 546 7.77 -19.60 -4.67
N LYS A 547 8.76 -19.19 -5.48
CA LYS A 547 10.17 -19.56 -5.25
C LYS A 547 10.88 -18.47 -4.46
N ARG A 548 11.84 -18.88 -3.64
CA ARG A 548 12.71 -17.95 -2.90
C ARG A 548 13.42 -17.01 -3.87
N GLU A 549 13.20 -15.70 -3.74
CA GLU A 549 13.95 -14.71 -4.52
C GLU A 549 15.39 -14.62 -3.99
N ALA A 550 16.30 -15.29 -4.69
CA ALA A 550 17.70 -15.46 -4.26
C ALA A 550 18.49 -14.15 -4.25
N ARG A 551 18.06 -13.13 -4.99
CA ARG A 551 18.71 -11.80 -5.00
C ARG A 551 18.30 -10.91 -3.84
N MET A 552 17.33 -11.34 -3.03
CA MET A 552 16.81 -10.58 -1.88
C MET A 552 17.20 -11.26 -0.56
N PRO A 553 17.38 -10.49 0.53
CA PRO A 553 17.85 -11.03 1.80
C PRO A 553 16.87 -12.00 2.46
N ALA A 554 17.43 -12.91 3.25
CA ALA A 554 16.70 -13.65 4.28
C ALA A 554 17.18 -13.16 5.64
N VAL A 555 16.23 -12.90 6.54
CA VAL A 555 16.49 -12.31 7.85
C VAL A 555 16.03 -13.29 8.91
N LYS A 556 16.92 -13.64 9.86
CA LYS A 556 16.56 -14.54 10.97
C LYS A 556 15.52 -13.88 11.88
N GLY A 557 14.47 -14.61 12.22
CA GLY A 557 13.33 -14.16 13.01
C GLY A 557 12.02 -14.15 12.19
N VAL A 558 10.94 -13.75 12.85
CA VAL A 558 9.59 -13.72 12.28
C VAL A 558 9.14 -12.27 12.12
N GLY A 559 8.57 -11.94 10.97
CA GLY A 559 8.03 -10.61 10.71
C GLY A 559 7.79 -10.34 9.23
N THR A 560 8.09 -9.12 8.80
CA THR A 560 7.89 -8.66 7.42
C THR A 560 9.13 -8.00 6.84
N LEU A 561 9.27 -8.10 5.53
CA LEU A 561 10.20 -7.33 4.71
C LEU A 561 9.41 -6.49 3.71
N GLU A 562 9.82 -5.25 3.51
CA GLU A 562 9.21 -4.34 2.55
C GLU A 562 10.29 -3.64 1.72
N VAL A 563 10.08 -3.55 0.41
CA VAL A 563 10.98 -2.81 -0.48
C VAL A 563 10.60 -1.34 -0.43
N MET A 564 11.49 -0.52 0.14
CA MET A 564 11.33 0.93 0.28
C MET A 564 12.33 1.65 -0.62
N GLY A 565 12.03 1.70 -1.92
CA GLY A 565 12.92 2.31 -2.92
C GLY A 565 14.28 1.57 -2.98
N PRO A 566 15.41 2.21 -2.62
CA PRO A 566 16.73 1.57 -2.64
C PRO A 566 16.97 0.60 -1.47
N LEU A 567 16.16 0.65 -0.42
CA LEU A 567 16.34 -0.15 0.80
C LEU A 567 15.27 -1.23 0.94
N ILE A 568 15.57 -2.19 1.80
CA ILE A 568 14.61 -3.16 2.33
C ILE A 568 14.41 -2.86 3.81
N GLN A 569 13.22 -2.47 4.19
CA GLN A 569 12.84 -2.42 5.60
C GLN A 569 12.57 -3.84 6.08
N ALA A 570 13.22 -4.23 7.17
CA ALA A 570 12.92 -5.43 7.91
C ALA A 570 12.25 -5.03 9.23
N ASN A 571 11.00 -5.45 9.43
CA ASN A 571 10.35 -5.44 10.73
C ASN A 571 10.32 -6.89 11.23
N VAL A 572 11.39 -7.32 11.89
CA VAL A 572 11.59 -8.71 12.28
C VAL A 572 11.79 -8.81 13.78
N ASP A 573 10.99 -9.66 14.42
CA ASP A 573 10.88 -9.79 15.86
C ASP A 573 10.65 -8.42 16.54
N GLN A 574 9.73 -7.61 15.99
CA GLN A 574 9.37 -6.27 16.52
C GLN A 574 10.54 -5.28 16.59
N ARG A 575 11.53 -5.42 15.70
CA ARG A 575 12.59 -4.44 15.51
C ARG A 575 12.65 -4.05 14.04
N ILE A 576 12.56 -2.75 13.78
CA ILE A 576 12.73 -2.17 12.46
C ILE A 576 14.21 -1.90 12.22
N PHE A 577 14.71 -2.34 11.06
CA PHE A 577 16.03 -1.99 10.56
C PHE A 577 16.06 -2.05 9.03
N TYR A 578 17.12 -1.52 8.42
CA TYR A 578 17.19 -1.37 6.97
C TYR A 578 18.38 -2.13 6.40
N LEU A 579 18.13 -2.81 5.28
CA LEU A 579 19.10 -3.58 4.54
C LEU A 579 19.22 -3.06 3.11
N SER A 580 20.38 -3.26 2.50
CA SER A 580 20.50 -3.20 1.04
C SER A 580 19.78 -4.40 0.39
N PRO A 581 19.52 -4.37 -0.92
CA PRO A 581 19.02 -5.54 -1.64
C PRO A 581 19.93 -6.77 -1.53
N SER A 582 21.24 -6.59 -1.36
CA SER A 582 22.19 -7.69 -1.11
C SER A 582 22.13 -8.24 0.31
N GLY A 583 21.39 -7.60 1.22
CA GLY A 583 21.23 -8.01 2.61
C GLY A 583 22.22 -7.42 3.60
N GLU A 584 23.04 -6.46 3.16
CA GLU A 584 23.95 -5.73 4.05
C GLU A 584 23.15 -4.77 4.93
N ALA A 585 23.50 -4.70 6.22
CA ALA A 585 22.84 -3.78 7.13
C ALA A 585 23.24 -2.34 6.81
N VAL A 586 22.26 -1.54 6.40
CA VAL A 586 22.43 -0.10 6.13
C VAL A 586 22.23 0.71 7.41
N TRP A 587 21.20 0.36 8.20
CA TRP A 587 20.97 0.94 9.51
C TRP A 587 20.29 -0.05 10.44
N LYS A 588 20.67 -0.05 11.72
CA LYS A 588 20.05 -0.82 12.79
C LYS A 588 19.93 0.05 14.05
N PRO A 589 18.90 -0.15 14.88
CA PRO A 589 18.81 0.54 16.16
C PRO A 589 20.01 0.16 17.04
N ASP A 590 20.54 1.15 17.75
CA ASP A 590 21.55 0.89 18.78
C ASP A 590 20.90 0.09 19.92
N THR A 591 21.62 -0.89 20.44
CA THR A 591 21.20 -1.68 21.60
C THR A 591 21.76 -1.13 22.90
N VAL A 592 22.59 -0.09 22.84
CA VAL A 592 23.20 0.56 24.01
C VAL A 592 22.57 1.92 24.24
N ILE A 593 21.98 2.12 25.41
CA ILE A 593 21.46 3.39 25.89
C ILE A 593 22.51 3.97 26.84
N ALA A 594 23.24 4.97 26.37
CA ALA A 594 24.22 5.67 27.20
C ALA A 594 23.53 6.50 28.29
N LEU A 595 23.99 6.37 29.53
CA LEU A 595 23.59 7.22 30.65
C LEU A 595 24.72 8.23 30.93
N LYS A 596 24.94 8.58 32.21
CA LYS A 596 26.15 9.30 32.63
C LYS A 596 27.29 8.30 32.79
N PRO A 597 28.46 8.49 32.14
CA PRO A 597 29.60 7.60 32.31
C PRO A 597 29.93 7.38 33.79
N PRO A 598 30.22 6.12 34.22
CA PRO A 598 30.45 4.94 33.37
C PRO A 598 29.19 4.12 33.02
N PHE A 599 27.98 4.59 33.36
CA PHE A 599 26.77 3.77 33.26
C PHE A 599 26.19 3.69 31.85
N GLU A 600 25.75 2.48 31.48
CA GLU A 600 25.03 2.21 30.23
C GLU A 600 23.95 1.15 30.49
N VAL A 601 22.90 1.14 29.67
CA VAL A 601 21.90 0.06 29.64
C VAL A 601 21.94 -0.62 28.28
N ARG A 602 22.17 -1.94 28.26
CA ARG A 602 22.19 -2.76 27.05
C ARG A 602 20.89 -3.53 26.89
N GLU A 603 20.31 -3.49 25.71
CA GLU A 603 19.19 -4.32 25.31
C GLU A 603 19.67 -5.73 24.97
N LEU A 604 19.05 -6.72 25.60
CA LEU A 604 19.23 -8.14 25.30
C LEU A 604 17.92 -8.75 24.85
N LYS A 605 18.00 -9.80 24.01
CA LYS A 605 16.84 -10.49 23.45
C LYS A 605 16.71 -11.91 24.00
N TYR A 606 15.51 -12.27 24.44
CA TYR A 606 15.13 -13.62 24.85
C TYR A 606 13.92 -14.09 24.02
N LYS A 607 14.13 -15.12 23.19
CA LYS A 607 13.09 -15.70 22.32
C LYS A 607 13.20 -17.24 22.31
N PRO A 608 12.68 -17.94 23.33
CA PRO A 608 12.83 -19.39 23.43
C PRO A 608 12.00 -20.16 22.41
N ASN A 609 10.88 -19.60 21.93
CA ASN A 609 10.05 -20.16 20.87
C ASN A 609 9.35 -19.02 20.08
N LYS A 610 8.42 -19.36 19.17
CA LYS A 610 7.73 -18.37 18.33
C LYS A 610 6.69 -17.52 19.09
N ASP A 611 6.15 -18.02 20.19
CA ASP A 611 5.05 -17.40 20.93
C ASP A 611 5.58 -16.52 22.10
N TYR A 612 6.89 -16.48 22.35
CA TYR A 612 7.48 -15.75 23.47
C TYR A 612 8.68 -14.91 23.03
N LEU A 613 8.58 -13.58 23.17
CA LEU A 613 9.64 -12.63 22.80
C LEU A 613 9.80 -11.56 23.88
N VAL A 614 11.00 -11.39 24.41
CA VAL A 614 11.30 -10.37 25.42
C VAL A 614 12.59 -9.64 25.06
N TYR A 615 12.53 -8.32 24.99
CA TYR A 615 13.68 -7.44 25.04
C TYR A 615 13.84 -6.92 26.46
N TYR A 616 15.01 -7.08 27.07
CA TYR A 616 15.23 -6.79 28.49
C TYR A 616 16.55 -6.04 28.74
N PRO A 617 16.62 -5.21 29.81
CA PRO A 617 17.80 -4.40 30.09
C PRO A 617 18.89 -5.16 30.84
N GLN A 618 20.13 -4.81 30.55
CA GLN A 618 21.34 -5.15 31.30
C GLN A 618 22.13 -3.87 31.59
N ILE A 619 22.35 -3.57 32.87
CA ILE A 619 23.16 -2.43 33.32
C ILE A 619 24.64 -2.79 33.26
N GLU A 620 25.44 -1.84 32.77
CA GLU A 620 26.91 -1.86 32.80
C GLU A 620 27.47 -0.64 33.55
N GLY A 621 28.71 -0.77 34.05
CA GLY A 621 29.44 0.33 34.69
C GLY A 621 29.24 0.49 36.19
N MET A 622 28.55 -0.44 36.87
CA MET A 622 28.40 -0.39 38.32
C MET A 622 29.74 -0.67 39.04
N PRO A 623 30.06 0.03 40.14
CA PRO A 623 31.38 -0.09 40.80
C PRO A 623 31.72 -1.49 41.30
N ASN A 624 30.71 -2.27 41.72
CA ASN A 624 30.89 -3.62 42.22
C ASN A 624 30.31 -4.66 41.24
N PRO A 625 31.15 -5.47 40.57
CA PRO A 625 30.69 -6.45 39.59
C PRO A 625 29.73 -7.52 40.13
N ALA A 626 29.82 -7.88 41.43
CA ALA A 626 28.90 -8.83 42.04
C ALA A 626 27.50 -8.22 42.20
N VAL A 627 27.44 -6.96 42.65
CA VAL A 627 26.18 -6.20 42.76
C VAL A 627 25.58 -5.95 41.39
N GLN A 628 26.40 -5.65 40.36
CA GLN A 628 25.93 -5.52 38.98
C GLN A 628 25.23 -6.79 38.49
N ARG A 629 25.86 -7.96 38.70
CA ARG A 629 25.26 -9.25 38.34
C ARG A 629 23.92 -9.49 39.04
N GLN A 630 23.87 -9.28 40.37
CA GLN A 630 22.63 -9.45 41.13
C GLN A 630 21.51 -8.50 40.67
N THR A 631 21.87 -7.25 40.36
CA THR A 631 20.94 -6.24 39.83
C THR A 631 20.38 -6.68 38.48
N ASN A 632 21.26 -7.13 37.57
CA ASN A 632 20.87 -7.61 36.25
C ASN A 632 20.05 -8.90 36.29
N ASP A 633 20.35 -9.84 37.19
CA ASP A 633 19.56 -11.04 37.39
C ASP A 633 18.14 -10.71 37.85
N LYS A 634 17.99 -9.72 38.74
CA LYS A 634 16.68 -9.23 39.18
C LYS A 634 15.92 -8.52 38.05
N LEU A 635 16.58 -7.66 37.27
CA LEU A 635 15.95 -6.99 36.12
C LEU A 635 15.49 -7.99 35.05
N LYS A 636 16.32 -9.02 34.79
CA LYS A 636 15.99 -10.12 33.88
C LYS A 636 14.74 -10.87 34.35
N ALA A 637 14.63 -11.18 35.64
CA ALA A 637 13.46 -11.82 36.22
C ALA A 637 12.20 -10.92 36.15
N LEU A 638 12.33 -9.63 36.48
CA LEU A 638 11.23 -8.66 36.39
C LEU A 638 10.72 -8.49 34.96
N SER A 639 11.62 -8.58 33.98
CA SER A 639 11.30 -8.54 32.54
C SER A 639 10.63 -9.83 32.03
N GLN A 640 10.31 -10.78 32.91
CA GLN A 640 9.72 -12.08 32.57
C GLN A 640 10.61 -13.01 31.75
N VAL A 641 11.93 -12.84 31.79
CA VAL A 641 12.84 -13.82 31.20
C VAL A 641 12.92 -15.06 32.10
N LYS A 642 12.17 -16.10 31.71
CA LYS A 642 12.02 -17.36 32.45
C LYS A 642 12.00 -18.55 31.48
N PRO A 643 12.30 -19.78 31.93
CA PRO A 643 12.16 -20.96 31.10
C PRO A 643 10.74 -21.09 30.53
N ILE A 644 10.65 -21.38 29.23
CA ILE A 644 9.39 -21.60 28.51
C ILE A 644 9.42 -22.99 27.88
N GLU A 645 8.26 -23.65 27.85
CA GLU A 645 8.10 -24.97 27.23
C GLU A 645 8.46 -24.93 25.73
N SER A 646 9.07 -26.00 25.23
CA SER A 646 9.60 -26.07 23.86
C SER A 646 8.53 -26.33 22.77
N GLY A 647 7.25 -26.13 23.09
CA GLY A 647 6.11 -26.41 22.20
C GLY A 647 5.24 -25.19 21.90
N GLN A 648 4.13 -25.45 21.21
CA GLN A 648 3.06 -24.47 20.99
C GLN A 648 2.44 -24.08 22.34
N LEU A 649 2.45 -22.79 22.65
CA LEU A 649 1.77 -22.27 23.83
C LEU A 649 0.28 -22.03 23.54
N ASP A 650 -0.51 -21.85 24.59
CA ASP A 650 -1.91 -21.42 24.51
C ASP A 650 -2.06 -19.89 24.53
N TYR A 651 -0.94 -19.17 24.51
CA TYR A 651 -0.85 -17.72 24.51
C TYR A 651 0.42 -17.27 23.80
N SER A 652 0.46 -16.01 23.39
CA SER A 652 1.71 -15.31 23.07
C SER A 652 2.07 -14.29 24.15
N TYR A 653 3.36 -14.10 24.42
CA TYR A 653 3.87 -13.04 25.27
C TYR A 653 4.93 -12.23 24.54
N THR A 654 4.76 -10.91 24.55
CA THR A 654 5.77 -9.96 24.08
C THR A 654 6.15 -9.04 25.22
N GLY A 655 7.42 -8.67 25.34
CA GLY A 655 7.90 -7.75 26.38
C GLY A 655 9.04 -6.88 25.87
N ASP A 656 9.09 -5.65 26.37
CA ASP A 656 10.07 -4.63 26.00
C ASP A 656 10.38 -3.74 27.22
N PHE A 657 11.35 -2.84 27.08
CA PHE A 657 11.67 -1.87 28.12
C PHE A 657 12.06 -0.49 27.58
N GLU A 658 11.92 0.52 28.41
CA GLU A 658 12.48 1.86 28.17
C GLU A 658 13.23 2.38 29.39
N VAL A 659 14.15 3.32 29.17
CA VAL A 659 14.73 4.12 30.26
C VAL A 659 13.82 5.31 30.48
N SER A 660 12.90 5.21 31.43
CA SER A 660 11.90 6.26 31.67
C SER A 660 12.49 7.48 32.36
N PHE A 661 13.44 7.28 33.27
CA PHE A 661 14.08 8.37 33.99
C PHE A 661 15.50 7.98 34.43
N PHE A 662 16.44 8.91 34.33
CA PHE A 662 17.78 8.76 34.90
C PHE A 662 18.28 10.10 35.44
N ARG A 663 18.66 10.13 36.71
CA ARG A 663 19.26 11.32 37.33
C ARG A 663 20.19 10.91 38.46
N ASP A 664 21.35 11.57 38.53
CA ASP A 664 22.43 11.30 39.47
C ASP A 664 22.84 9.82 39.50
N SER A 665 22.27 9.03 40.42
CA SER A 665 22.48 7.58 40.48
C SER A 665 21.18 6.77 40.37
N LEU A 666 20.01 7.40 40.35
CA LEU A 666 18.75 6.71 40.16
C LEU A 666 18.49 6.43 38.68
N LEU A 667 18.33 5.16 38.36
CA LEU A 667 17.78 4.68 37.10
C LEU A 667 16.37 4.15 37.34
N VAL A 668 15.41 4.66 36.57
CA VAL A 668 14.06 4.11 36.49
C VAL A 668 13.86 3.55 35.09
N LEU A 669 13.50 2.27 35.04
CA LEU A 669 13.17 1.57 33.81
C LEU A 669 11.65 1.43 33.74
N GLU A 670 11.07 1.48 32.55
CA GLU A 670 9.72 0.98 32.31
C GLU A 670 9.83 -0.39 31.67
N LEU A 671 9.37 -1.44 32.33
CA LEU A 671 9.28 -2.79 31.77
C LEU A 671 7.83 -3.02 31.36
N THR A 672 7.61 -3.31 30.08
CA THR A 672 6.28 -3.56 29.52
C THR A 672 6.15 -5.00 29.05
N GLY A 673 4.92 -5.51 29.09
CA GLY A 673 4.58 -6.82 28.55
C GLY A 673 3.17 -6.85 27.99
N TYR A 674 2.90 -7.82 27.13
CA TYR A 674 1.57 -8.10 26.60
C TYR A 674 1.35 -9.60 26.53
N HIS A 675 0.46 -10.11 27.38
CA HIS A 675 0.08 -11.51 27.44
C HIS A 675 -1.24 -11.71 26.70
N PHE A 676 -1.22 -12.42 25.57
CA PHE A 676 -2.38 -12.67 24.74
C PHE A 676 -2.72 -14.16 24.72
N PRO A 677 -3.71 -14.63 25.51
CA PRO A 677 -4.28 -15.97 25.34
C PRO A 677 -4.90 -16.12 23.95
N PHE A 678 -4.56 -17.16 23.21
CA PHE A 678 -5.09 -17.36 21.87
C PHE A 678 -6.61 -17.56 21.90
N GLY A 679 -7.32 -16.85 21.02
CA GLY A 679 -8.80 -16.84 20.98
C GLY A 679 -9.46 -15.87 21.96
N ALA A 680 -8.71 -15.16 22.80
CA ALA A 680 -9.26 -14.08 23.62
C ALA A 680 -9.62 -12.85 22.75
N ALA A 681 -10.55 -12.03 23.24
CA ALA A 681 -10.91 -10.77 22.58
C ALA A 681 -9.74 -9.76 22.56
N HIS A 682 -8.95 -9.73 23.64
CA HIS A 682 -7.72 -8.95 23.75
C HIS A 682 -6.78 -9.61 24.77
N GLY A 683 -5.50 -9.24 24.73
CA GLY A 683 -4.51 -9.61 25.73
C GLY A 683 -4.49 -8.62 26.90
N MET A 684 -3.71 -8.95 27.92
CA MET A 684 -3.51 -8.10 29.11
C MET A 684 -2.10 -7.51 29.10
N PRO A 685 -1.96 -6.17 29.09
CA PRO A 685 -0.67 -5.55 29.20
C PRO A 685 -0.18 -5.59 30.65
N THR A 686 1.13 -5.58 30.84
CA THR A 686 1.80 -5.41 32.13
C THR A 686 2.75 -4.23 32.06
N ARG A 687 2.91 -3.51 33.17
CA ARG A 687 3.84 -2.40 33.32
C ARG A 687 4.46 -2.44 34.71
N ILE A 688 5.79 -2.37 34.79
CA ILE A 688 6.56 -2.39 36.04
C ILE A 688 7.65 -1.32 35.95
N TYR A 689 7.85 -0.55 37.03
CA TYR A 689 8.96 0.41 37.12
C TYR A 689 9.97 0.04 38.21
N PRO A 690 11.08 -0.63 37.86
CA PRO A 690 12.20 -0.81 38.77
C PRO A 690 12.94 0.52 38.99
N HIS A 691 13.09 0.92 40.26
CA HIS A 691 13.85 2.09 40.70
C HIS A 691 15.18 1.63 41.27
N VAL A 692 16.27 1.79 40.54
CA VAL A 692 17.59 1.22 40.88
C VAL A 692 18.59 2.33 41.15
N ASP A 693 19.19 2.35 42.33
CA ASP A 693 20.38 3.17 42.59
C ASP A 693 21.63 2.46 42.03
N LEU A 694 22.18 3.00 40.94
CA LEU A 694 23.33 2.42 40.24
C LEU A 694 24.62 2.43 41.07
N SER A 695 24.68 3.22 42.14
CA SER A 695 25.85 3.25 43.03
C SER A 695 25.87 2.10 44.03
N SER A 696 24.70 1.63 44.46
CA SER A 696 24.53 0.62 45.53
C SER A 696 23.89 -0.69 45.05
N GLY A 697 23.19 -0.67 43.91
CA GLY A 697 22.32 -1.75 43.43
C GLY A 697 21.00 -1.88 44.19
N GLN A 698 20.68 -0.93 45.06
CA GLN A 698 19.43 -0.95 45.83
C GLN A 698 18.23 -0.69 44.91
N PHE A 699 17.18 -1.50 45.09
CA PHE A 699 15.88 -1.26 44.47
C PHE A 699 14.97 -0.57 45.47
N TYR A 700 14.40 0.57 45.10
CA TYR A 700 13.45 1.30 45.94
C TYR A 700 12.00 0.88 45.69
N THR A 701 11.24 0.89 46.77
CA THR A 701 9.79 0.70 46.83
C THR A 701 9.10 2.02 47.19
N LEU A 702 7.77 2.08 47.07
CA LEU A 702 7.02 3.31 47.32
C LEU A 702 7.24 3.87 48.73
N SER A 703 7.30 3.00 49.74
CA SER A 703 7.52 3.39 51.14
C SER A 703 8.89 4.04 51.39
N ASP A 704 9.91 3.72 50.59
CA ASP A 704 11.27 4.24 50.78
C ASP A 704 11.38 5.75 50.49
N LEU A 705 10.37 6.33 49.81
CA LEU A 705 10.30 7.75 49.51
C LEU A 705 9.85 8.59 50.73
N PHE A 706 9.21 7.95 51.71
CA PHE A 706 8.50 8.64 52.80
C PHE A 706 9.14 8.44 54.17
N LYS A 707 8.91 9.39 55.08
CA LYS A 707 9.37 9.31 56.47
C LYS A 707 8.72 8.11 57.16
N PRO A 708 9.45 7.37 58.02
CA PRO A 708 8.85 6.33 58.86
C PRO A 708 7.65 6.88 59.66
N GLY A 709 6.49 6.21 59.59
CA GLY A 709 5.28 6.59 60.31
C GLY A 709 4.40 7.68 59.66
N SER A 710 4.73 8.17 58.47
CA SER A 710 4.02 9.29 57.81
C SER A 710 2.64 8.98 57.20
N ASP A 711 2.15 7.74 57.29
CA ASP A 711 0.88 7.28 56.68
C ASP A 711 0.70 7.75 55.23
N TYR A 712 1.72 7.53 54.41
CA TYR A 712 1.72 7.94 52.99
C TYR A 712 0.54 7.36 52.21
N VAL A 713 0.09 6.14 52.54
CA VAL A 713 -1.08 5.50 51.90
C VAL A 713 -2.31 6.39 52.02
N LYS A 714 -2.60 6.87 53.23
CA LYS A 714 -3.74 7.76 53.45
C LYS A 714 -3.58 9.10 52.75
N VAL A 715 -2.39 9.70 52.80
CA VAL A 715 -2.12 11.00 52.17
C VAL A 715 -2.29 10.92 50.65
N LEU A 716 -1.62 9.96 50.00
CA LEU A 716 -1.70 9.76 48.55
C LEU A 716 -3.13 9.40 48.12
N SER A 717 -3.82 8.55 48.90
CA SER A 717 -5.21 8.19 48.62
C SER A 717 -6.14 9.40 48.65
N GLY A 718 -5.93 10.31 49.61
CA GLY A 718 -6.69 11.55 49.70
C GLY A 718 -6.45 12.49 48.51
N ILE A 719 -5.21 12.59 48.02
CA ILE A 719 -4.87 13.42 46.86
C ILE A 719 -5.52 12.86 45.59
N ILE A 720 -5.35 11.56 45.31
CA ILE A 720 -5.91 10.91 44.12
C ILE A 720 -7.44 10.94 44.15
N GLY A 721 -8.05 10.67 45.31
CA GLY A 721 -9.51 10.74 45.46
C GLY A 721 -10.08 12.13 45.17
N ARG A 722 -9.34 13.21 45.52
CA ARG A 722 -9.71 14.58 45.11
C ARG A 722 -9.54 14.78 43.61
N GLN A 723 -8.42 14.35 43.02
CA GLN A 723 -8.19 14.46 41.57
C GLN A 723 -9.31 13.79 40.77
N ILE A 724 -9.68 12.55 41.11
CA ILE A 724 -10.78 11.82 40.45
C ILE A 724 -12.11 12.59 40.54
N LYS A 725 -12.37 13.24 41.66
CA LYS A 725 -13.62 13.97 41.91
C LYS A 725 -13.67 15.34 41.23
N GLU A 726 -12.55 16.05 41.21
CA GLU A 726 -12.49 17.47 40.87
C GLU A 726 -11.93 17.75 39.47
N ASP A 727 -11.16 16.82 38.90
CA ASP A 727 -10.51 17.00 37.60
C ASP A 727 -11.24 16.20 36.50
N PRO A 728 -11.87 16.89 35.51
CA PRO A 728 -12.61 16.25 34.43
C PRO A 728 -11.78 15.27 33.59
N GLN A 729 -10.45 15.38 33.58
CA GLN A 729 -9.61 14.46 32.81
C GLN A 729 -9.74 13.01 33.29
N TYR A 730 -10.19 12.78 34.53
CA TYR A 730 -10.37 11.45 35.13
C TYR A 730 -11.82 10.96 35.07
N SER A 731 -12.69 11.56 34.25
CA SER A 731 -14.11 11.17 34.14
C SER A 731 -14.34 9.74 33.65
N TYR A 732 -13.31 9.08 33.12
CA TYR A 732 -13.35 7.68 32.69
C TYR A 732 -13.21 6.67 33.84
N VAL A 733 -12.84 7.12 35.04
CA VAL A 733 -12.77 6.26 36.23
C VAL A 733 -14.18 5.83 36.61
N PHE A 734 -14.35 4.54 36.92
CA PHE A 734 -15.66 4.01 37.28
C PHE A 734 -16.20 4.70 38.55
N PRO A 735 -17.49 5.08 38.57
CA PRO A 735 -18.12 5.61 39.76
C PRO A 735 -17.92 4.67 40.96
N ASP A 736 -17.53 5.23 42.10
CA ASP A 736 -17.31 4.52 43.38
C ASP A 736 -16.26 3.38 43.37
N SER A 737 -15.47 3.19 42.31
CA SER A 737 -14.47 2.11 42.25
C SER A 737 -13.22 2.40 43.08
N TYR A 738 -12.82 3.67 43.18
CA TYR A 738 -11.61 4.07 43.88
C TYR A 738 -11.76 3.97 45.41
N LYS A 739 -10.98 3.09 46.05
CA LYS A 739 -10.98 2.87 47.51
C LYS A 739 -9.71 3.32 48.23
N GLY A 740 -8.78 3.96 47.51
CA GLY A 740 -7.44 4.27 48.00
C GLY A 740 -6.36 3.40 47.33
N ILE A 741 -5.10 3.72 47.57
CA ILE A 741 -3.94 2.98 47.06
C ILE A 741 -3.58 1.82 48.00
N ALA A 742 -2.95 0.78 47.46
CA ALA A 742 -2.25 -0.22 48.28
C ALA A 742 -0.91 0.34 48.83
N PRO A 743 -0.35 -0.22 49.92
CA PRO A 743 1.00 0.15 50.38
C PRO A 743 2.09 -0.05 49.32
N ASP A 744 1.99 -1.11 48.52
CA ASP A 744 2.88 -1.45 47.42
C ASP A 744 2.33 -1.04 46.05
N GLN A 745 1.48 0.00 46.01
CA GLN A 745 0.89 0.50 44.77
C GLN A 745 1.96 0.78 43.71
N PRO A 746 1.77 0.34 42.46
CA PRO A 746 2.68 0.65 41.37
C PRO A 746 2.82 2.16 41.16
N PHE A 747 4.07 2.58 40.96
CA PHE A 747 4.43 3.98 40.85
C PHE A 747 5.66 4.16 39.97
N TYR A 748 5.91 5.41 39.55
CA TYR A 748 7.21 5.85 39.07
C TYR A 748 7.49 7.29 39.51
N VAL A 749 8.74 7.71 39.36
CA VAL A 749 9.18 9.07 39.69
C VAL A 749 9.67 9.81 38.47
N THR A 750 9.47 11.12 38.49
CA THR A 750 10.06 12.09 37.56
C THR A 750 10.84 13.11 38.37
N GLU A 751 11.47 14.09 37.73
CA GLU A 751 12.23 15.12 38.43
C GLU A 751 11.38 15.89 39.46
N ASP A 752 10.10 16.11 39.17
CA ASP A 752 9.24 17.05 39.90
C ASP A 752 7.99 16.43 40.54
N ALA A 753 7.68 15.16 40.22
CA ALA A 753 6.49 14.49 40.72
C ALA A 753 6.63 12.98 40.93
N LEU A 754 5.82 12.48 41.87
CA LEU A 754 5.47 11.08 42.02
C LEU A 754 4.27 10.77 41.11
N HIS A 755 4.30 9.64 40.41
CA HIS A 755 3.19 9.16 39.60
C HIS A 755 2.70 7.83 40.13
N ILE A 756 1.42 7.76 40.50
CA ILE A 756 0.76 6.52 40.95
C ILE A 756 -0.11 6.01 39.82
N TYR A 757 -0.01 4.72 39.49
CA TYR A 757 -0.85 4.13 38.44
C TYR A 757 -1.58 2.87 38.87
N PHE A 758 -2.64 2.56 38.12
CA PHE A 758 -3.50 1.39 38.29
C PHE A 758 -3.42 0.51 37.05
N ASN A 759 -3.58 -0.80 37.21
CA ASN A 759 -3.64 -1.71 36.08
C ASN A 759 -4.97 -1.55 35.34
N PRO A 760 -5.04 -1.96 34.06
CA PRO A 760 -6.31 -2.01 33.34
C PRO A 760 -7.35 -2.81 34.13
N TYR A 761 -8.58 -2.30 34.16
CA TYR A 761 -9.72 -2.81 34.93
C TYR A 761 -9.71 -2.60 36.45
N ASP A 762 -8.62 -2.15 37.08
CA ASP A 762 -8.61 -1.93 38.53
C ASP A 762 -9.67 -0.88 38.95
N ILE A 763 -9.68 0.26 38.26
CA ILE A 763 -10.60 1.39 38.57
C ILE A 763 -11.27 2.00 37.34
N ALA A 764 -10.88 1.58 36.13
CA ALA A 764 -11.29 2.17 34.86
C ALA A 764 -11.38 1.10 33.75
N PRO A 765 -12.10 1.32 32.64
CA PRO A 765 -12.20 0.35 31.55
C PRO A 765 -10.84 0.15 30.86
N TYR A 766 -10.66 -0.98 30.17
CA TYR A 766 -9.41 -1.30 29.45
C TYR A 766 -8.93 -0.20 28.51
N ALA A 767 -9.85 0.50 27.85
CA ALA A 767 -9.54 1.59 26.92
C ALA A 767 -8.82 2.77 27.60
N ALA A 768 -8.94 2.93 28.92
CA ALA A 768 -8.19 3.93 29.69
C ALA A 768 -6.72 3.53 29.93
N GLY A 769 -6.32 2.31 29.56
CA GLY A 769 -4.97 1.80 29.74
C GLY A 769 -4.60 1.66 31.22
N PHE A 770 -3.54 2.35 31.63
CA PHE A 770 -3.07 2.43 33.01
C PHE A 770 -3.42 3.82 33.59
N PRO A 771 -4.58 4.00 34.27
CA PRO A 771 -4.92 5.27 34.91
C PRO A 771 -3.76 5.75 35.78
N THR A 772 -3.24 6.95 35.51
CA THR A 772 -2.03 7.48 36.14
C THR A 772 -2.31 8.85 36.73
N PHE A 773 -1.91 9.04 37.99
CA PHE A 773 -2.14 10.23 38.79
C PHE A 773 -0.81 10.87 39.17
N ARG A 774 -0.59 12.08 38.66
CA ARG A 774 0.61 12.87 38.95
C ARG A 774 0.42 13.64 40.25
N ILE A 775 1.37 13.51 41.17
CA ILE A 775 1.38 14.17 42.47
C ILE A 775 2.71 14.95 42.61
N PRO A 776 2.69 16.28 42.46
CA PRO A 776 3.87 17.12 42.62
C PRO A 776 4.55 16.91 43.97
N TYR A 777 5.89 16.86 44.01
CA TYR A 777 6.60 16.71 45.28
C TYR A 777 6.35 17.86 46.25
N SER A 778 6.03 19.06 45.76
CA SER A 778 5.64 20.20 46.58
C SER A 778 4.44 19.91 47.49
N GLU A 779 3.53 19.01 47.10
CA GLU A 779 2.39 18.59 47.94
C GLU A 779 2.77 17.54 48.98
N LEU A 780 3.92 16.89 48.82
CA LEU A 780 4.37 15.75 49.61
C LEU A 780 5.57 16.07 50.53
N MET A 781 6.16 17.26 50.45
CA MET A 781 7.36 17.63 51.20
C MET A 781 7.26 17.41 52.72
N SER A 782 6.06 17.51 53.29
CA SER A 782 5.83 17.26 54.72
C SER A 782 6.09 15.80 55.12
N ILE A 783 5.89 14.85 54.20
CA ILE A 783 6.01 13.40 54.43
C ILE A 783 7.18 12.74 53.70
N ILE A 784 7.79 13.39 52.70
CA ILE A 784 8.98 12.88 52.00
C ILE A 784 10.18 12.78 52.94
N ALA A 785 10.89 11.65 52.90
CA ALA A 785 12.17 11.50 53.59
C ALA A 785 13.28 12.16 52.75
N VAL A 786 13.44 13.48 52.86
CA VAL A 786 14.44 14.24 52.08
C VAL A 786 15.89 13.81 52.35
N ASP A 787 16.18 13.34 53.56
CA ASP A 787 17.47 12.73 53.91
C ASP A 787 17.52 11.20 53.62
N GLY A 788 16.42 10.64 53.10
CA GLY A 788 16.31 9.25 52.71
C GLY A 788 17.21 8.91 51.52
N ALA A 789 17.59 7.63 51.41
CA ALA A 789 18.45 7.17 50.30
C ALA A 789 17.75 7.33 48.94
N PHE A 790 16.44 7.03 48.88
CA PHE A 790 15.67 7.16 47.64
C PHE A 790 15.64 8.60 47.14
N TRP A 791 15.21 9.57 47.95
CA TRP A 791 15.19 10.99 47.55
C TRP A 791 16.58 11.51 47.13
N ARG A 792 17.62 11.21 47.91
CA ARG A 792 19.00 11.63 47.61
C ARG A 792 19.63 10.93 46.40
N SER A 793 18.98 9.92 45.82
CA SER A 793 19.47 9.27 44.60
C SER A 793 19.20 10.11 43.34
N PHE A 794 18.33 11.13 43.41
CA PHE A 794 17.97 11.99 42.27
C PHE A 794 17.72 13.48 42.61
N HIS A 795 17.78 13.89 43.88
CA HIS A 795 17.65 15.30 44.31
C HIS A 795 18.84 15.79 45.14
N ARG A 796 20.08 15.56 44.68
CA ARG A 796 21.28 16.03 45.41
C ARG A 796 21.55 17.52 45.30
#